data_AF-A0A3R6B655-F1
#
_entry.id   AF-A0A3R6B655-F1
#
_cell.length_a   1.000
_cell.length_b   1.000
_cell.length_c   1.000
_cell.angle_alpha   90.00
_cell.angle_beta   90.00
_cell.angle_gamma   90.00
#
_symmetry.space_group_name_H-M   'P 1'
#
loop_
_entity.id
_entity.type
_entity.pdbx_description
1 polymer ?
#
loop_
_entity_poly.entity_id
_entity_poly.type
_entity_poly.pdbx_seq_one_letter_code
_entity_poly.pdbx_strand_id
1 'polypeptide(L)'
;MEHVAFNEFYSLMNIAGIIIVEDSVEFDLSRKSVMYDCLMLTNDEKENLVTNISDEQIKNKLIKIFEVYSECKDQFIWDLVPKRDVEFYIKKHGLDELKNAIENLTEDEVKENSELFQRFGIGLKIENAIGYRGLLDGSKEDGVSLPLRIYKDFSAPDLKCMEEDWKLFSKENKFFLCVIDNFMGGEARGKDIIDELYANNQARKSGVCIVLSSQQEDITRKTDEMYVGFVNKSTESIDDEIKRHLIMSQYKIMLTMLKNKRMDSLKKSFYYAASNMNVAVYLSSMAKDEGITNHEILNEWIDLREKYYTYQDSANEIKRTILLSSLFERMSNNVSSKEIENNDFEAFQRFEQYDYHVNEFMTPPMTGDIFYIKGNYYLLLGQECDLSIRNGRRKNPIAELVPIKLVKNRDMGNFKEKYNYEKLLLGKFLDADGKCCNISIDCTKREVIDNEIIDLCAFNDFGKSEICLNQELKIEAKYLLPIEWQQYYENLKIHLLNLKNKYDLIKEHEEILGFNVVQLVNDMGASHNNRLVSIIDFSIEDNVIKYDVKRICRIRNHVLLINKMFLEYRGRQAFNTINMDIGRNTSYAIEIMGSDERVAGNDVTVILTTSRKENENIKRRDWIINKEDILRTIKNVKPLESEKYEKVFEEMDNSILLESNTGNIKNAIKYTKLSTNDELILKLQLLK
;
A
#
# COMPACT_ATOMS: atom_id res chain seq x y z
N MET A 1 16.02 18.43 -12.14
CA MET A 1 15.28 17.16 -12.12
C MET A 1 15.80 16.35 -13.31
N GLU A 2 16.06 15.06 -13.15
CA GLU A 2 16.40 14.22 -14.31
C GLU A 2 15.17 14.14 -15.22
N HIS A 3 15.25 14.80 -16.38
CA HIS A 3 14.25 14.62 -17.43
C HIS A 3 14.49 13.25 -18.04
N VAL A 4 13.51 12.34 -17.91
CA VAL A 4 13.56 11.02 -18.56
C VAL A 4 13.55 11.24 -20.07
N ALA A 5 14.59 10.79 -20.76
CA ALA A 5 14.69 10.89 -22.21
C ALA A 5 13.69 9.94 -22.90
N PHE A 6 13.29 10.24 -24.15
CA PHE A 6 12.22 9.47 -24.82
C PHE A 6 12.60 8.02 -25.09
N ASN A 7 13.87 7.73 -25.36
CA ASN A 7 14.41 6.37 -25.47
C ASN A 7 14.18 5.55 -24.19
N GLU A 8 14.57 6.07 -23.03
CA GLU A 8 14.34 5.45 -21.73
C GLU A 8 12.84 5.29 -21.48
N PHE A 9 12.06 6.31 -21.83
CA PHE A 9 10.61 6.32 -21.71
C PHE A 9 9.94 5.19 -22.50
N TYR A 10 10.34 4.94 -23.75
CA TYR A 10 9.79 3.84 -24.56
C TYR A 10 10.08 2.48 -23.96
N SER A 11 11.30 2.29 -23.43
CA SER A 11 11.69 1.06 -22.74
C SER A 11 10.86 0.84 -21.48
N LEU A 12 10.74 1.86 -20.63
CA LEU A 12 9.91 1.83 -19.42
C LEU A 12 8.43 1.58 -19.74
N MET A 13 7.94 2.11 -20.85
CA MET A 13 6.58 1.92 -21.36
C MET A 13 6.43 0.70 -22.27
N ASN A 14 7.44 -0.17 -22.41
CA ASN A 14 7.42 -1.39 -23.25
C ASN A 14 6.78 -1.16 -24.62
N ILE A 15 7.15 -0.04 -25.27
CA ILE A 15 6.65 0.34 -26.58
C ILE A 15 7.39 -0.49 -27.63
N ALA A 16 6.65 -1.21 -28.47
CA ALA A 16 7.21 -2.02 -29.56
C ALA A 16 7.33 -1.24 -30.88
N GLY A 17 6.55 -0.18 -31.04
CA GLY A 17 6.55 0.64 -32.25
C GLY A 17 5.73 1.91 -32.09
N ILE A 18 5.98 2.86 -32.99
CA ILE A 18 5.33 4.17 -33.03
C ILE A 18 4.56 4.27 -34.35
N ILE A 19 3.31 4.72 -34.27
CA ILE A 19 2.44 5.01 -35.40
C ILE A 19 2.11 6.50 -35.37
N ILE A 20 2.39 7.19 -36.45
CA ILE A 20 2.11 8.62 -36.63
C ILE A 20 1.14 8.78 -37.78
N VAL A 21 0.08 9.53 -37.55
CA VAL A 21 -0.92 9.86 -38.56
C VAL A 21 -0.87 11.37 -38.77
N GLU A 22 -0.12 11.81 -39.79
CA GLU A 22 0.13 13.22 -40.12
C GLU A 22 0.56 13.41 -41.57
N ASP A 23 0.04 14.46 -42.22
CA ASP A 23 0.29 14.80 -43.63
C ASP A 23 1.41 15.83 -43.84
N SER A 24 1.78 16.56 -42.78
CA SER A 24 2.72 17.70 -42.83
C SER A 24 4.22 17.31 -42.85
N VAL A 25 4.52 16.02 -42.67
CA VAL A 25 5.90 15.51 -42.54
C VAL A 25 6.67 15.42 -43.87
N GLU A 26 7.91 15.89 -43.86
CA GLU A 26 8.80 15.88 -45.02
C GLU A 26 9.79 14.71 -45.02
N PHE A 27 10.17 14.28 -46.22
CA PHE A 27 11.12 13.19 -46.44
C PHE A 27 12.25 13.60 -47.38
N ASP A 28 13.44 13.07 -47.12
CA ASP A 28 14.60 13.05 -48.01
C ASP A 28 14.77 11.62 -48.53
N LEU A 29 14.31 11.42 -49.76
CA LEU A 29 14.32 10.13 -50.46
C LEU A 29 15.58 9.93 -51.30
N SER A 30 16.65 10.69 -51.03
CA SER A 30 17.95 10.35 -51.60
C SER A 30 18.42 9.00 -51.07
N ARG A 31 19.07 8.20 -51.92
CA ARG A 31 19.61 6.88 -51.56
C ARG A 31 20.43 6.91 -50.27
N LYS A 32 21.28 7.92 -50.10
CA LYS A 32 22.11 8.08 -48.89
C LYS A 32 21.30 8.30 -47.60
N SER A 33 20.17 9.00 -47.68
CA SER A 33 19.27 9.28 -46.55
C SER A 33 18.44 8.04 -46.22
N VAL A 34 17.89 7.39 -47.25
CA VAL A 34 17.13 6.15 -47.11
C VAL A 34 18.01 5.04 -46.52
N MET A 35 19.24 4.88 -47.01
CA MET A 35 20.17 3.88 -46.48
C MET A 35 20.62 4.18 -45.05
N TYR A 36 20.78 5.47 -44.68
CA TYR A 36 21.07 5.83 -43.28
C TYR A 36 20.01 5.25 -42.34
N ASP A 37 18.72 5.42 -42.65
CA ASP A 37 17.63 4.92 -41.81
C ASP A 37 17.43 3.39 -41.93
N CYS A 38 17.52 2.82 -43.14
CA CYS A 38 17.39 1.37 -43.36
C CYS A 38 18.41 0.55 -42.56
N LEU A 39 19.66 1.04 -42.46
CA LEU A 39 20.71 0.33 -41.74
C LEU A 39 20.47 0.33 -40.22
N MET A 40 19.80 1.37 -39.68
CA MET A 40 19.42 1.47 -38.27
C MET A 40 18.23 0.59 -37.88
N LEU A 41 17.48 0.02 -38.83
CA LEU A 41 16.36 -0.87 -38.53
C LEU A 41 16.84 -2.14 -37.79
N THR A 42 16.00 -2.64 -36.89
CA THR A 42 16.20 -3.97 -36.28
C THR A 42 16.08 -5.07 -37.34
N ASN A 43 16.60 -6.27 -37.05
CA ASN A 43 16.57 -7.37 -38.02
C ASN A 43 15.14 -7.76 -38.40
N ASP A 44 14.25 -7.89 -37.42
CA ASP A 44 12.83 -8.16 -37.65
C ASP A 44 12.19 -7.09 -38.54
N GLU A 45 12.59 -5.84 -38.36
CA GLU A 45 12.04 -4.71 -39.09
C GLU A 45 12.59 -4.60 -40.53
N LYS A 46 13.86 -5.00 -40.74
CA LYS A 46 14.43 -5.20 -42.07
C LYS A 46 13.68 -6.29 -42.83
N GLU A 47 13.37 -7.39 -42.17
CA GLU A 47 12.59 -8.50 -42.76
C GLU A 47 11.16 -8.05 -43.11
N ASN A 48 10.52 -7.28 -42.23
CA ASN A 48 9.20 -6.69 -42.49
C ASN A 48 9.23 -5.76 -43.71
N LEU A 49 10.22 -4.86 -43.79
CA LEU A 49 10.38 -3.94 -44.93
C LEU A 49 10.53 -4.72 -46.24
N VAL A 50 11.45 -5.70 -46.27
CA VAL A 50 11.75 -6.53 -47.45
C VAL A 50 10.52 -7.32 -47.90
N THR A 51 9.72 -7.83 -46.96
CA THR A 51 8.49 -8.58 -47.27
C THR A 51 7.40 -7.71 -47.89
N ASN A 52 7.41 -6.40 -47.63
CA ASN A 52 6.44 -5.45 -48.19
C ASN A 52 6.87 -4.87 -49.55
N ILE A 53 8.08 -5.16 -50.02
CA ILE A 53 8.55 -4.76 -51.35
C ILE A 53 8.00 -5.72 -52.40
N SER A 54 7.34 -5.18 -53.41
CA SER A 54 6.72 -5.97 -54.48
C SER A 54 7.72 -6.39 -55.56
N ASP A 55 8.81 -5.65 -55.75
CA ASP A 55 9.85 -5.95 -56.75
C ASP A 55 10.92 -6.90 -56.19
N GLU A 56 11.01 -8.11 -56.75
CA GLU A 56 11.94 -9.15 -56.29
C GLU A 56 13.41 -8.79 -56.55
N GLN A 57 13.74 -7.97 -57.56
CA GLN A 57 15.11 -7.51 -57.79
C GLN A 57 15.55 -6.54 -56.70
N ILE A 58 14.71 -5.55 -56.37
CA ILE A 58 14.99 -4.57 -55.32
C ILE A 58 15.08 -5.26 -53.96
N LYS A 59 14.18 -6.20 -53.70
CA LYS A 59 14.20 -7.05 -52.50
C LYS A 59 15.54 -7.78 -52.33
N ASN A 60 16.03 -8.44 -53.38
CA ASN A 60 17.33 -9.13 -53.35
C ASN A 60 18.51 -8.17 -53.12
N LYS A 61 18.47 -6.96 -53.71
CA LYS A 61 19.49 -5.93 -53.48
C LYS A 61 19.51 -5.50 -52.00
N LEU A 62 18.34 -5.26 -51.39
CA LEU A 62 18.24 -4.86 -49.99
C LEU A 62 18.66 -5.97 -49.03
N ILE A 63 18.26 -7.22 -49.30
CA ILE A 63 18.75 -8.39 -48.54
C ILE A 63 20.27 -8.42 -48.59
N LYS A 64 20.87 -8.24 -49.78
CA LYS A 64 22.33 -8.25 -49.90
C LYS A 64 23.00 -7.11 -49.14
N ILE A 65 22.42 -5.91 -49.16
CA ILE A 65 22.90 -4.78 -48.36
C ILE A 65 22.85 -5.10 -46.87
N PHE A 66 21.77 -5.70 -46.37
CA PHE A 66 21.61 -6.05 -44.96
C PHE A 66 22.53 -7.18 -44.51
N GLU A 67 22.80 -8.18 -45.36
CA GLU A 67 23.80 -9.21 -45.11
C GLU A 67 25.19 -8.59 -44.94
N VAL A 68 25.63 -7.79 -45.92
CA VAL A 68 26.95 -7.16 -45.90
C VAL A 68 27.08 -6.18 -44.73
N TYR A 69 26.01 -5.44 -44.40
CA TYR A 69 26.00 -4.58 -43.23
C TYR A 69 26.14 -5.39 -41.93
N SER A 70 25.49 -6.55 -41.82
CA SER A 70 25.57 -7.38 -40.61
C SER A 70 27.00 -7.86 -40.32
N GLU A 71 27.80 -8.07 -41.36
CA GLU A 71 29.22 -8.47 -41.23
C GLU A 71 30.13 -7.31 -40.77
N CYS A 72 29.75 -6.06 -41.03
CA CYS A 72 30.54 -4.87 -40.68
C CYS A 72 29.89 -3.96 -39.63
N LYS A 73 28.75 -4.35 -39.05
CA LYS A 73 27.97 -3.54 -38.10
C LYS A 73 28.81 -3.07 -36.91
N ASP A 74 29.66 -3.93 -36.37
CA ASP A 74 30.51 -3.61 -35.19
C ASP A 74 31.57 -2.53 -35.49
N GLN A 75 31.78 -2.18 -36.76
CA GLN A 75 32.69 -1.11 -37.19
C GLN A 75 31.98 0.26 -37.26
N PHE A 76 30.67 0.32 -37.07
CA PHE A 76 29.90 1.56 -37.07
C PHE A 76 29.88 2.20 -35.68
N ILE A 77 30.40 3.41 -35.58
CA ILE A 77 30.19 4.31 -34.44
C ILE A 77 29.16 5.34 -34.88
N TRP A 78 27.89 5.10 -34.54
CA TRP A 78 26.76 5.85 -35.09
C TRP A 78 26.77 7.35 -34.76
N ASP A 79 27.35 7.74 -33.63
CA ASP A 79 27.57 9.15 -33.29
C ASP A 79 28.47 9.91 -34.27
N LEU A 80 29.34 9.19 -34.99
CA LEU A 80 30.25 9.75 -35.99
C LEU A 80 29.69 9.69 -37.42
N VAL A 81 28.55 9.00 -37.63
CA VAL A 81 27.90 8.91 -38.93
C VAL A 81 27.14 10.21 -39.18
N PRO A 82 27.46 10.98 -40.24
CA PRO A 82 26.72 12.20 -40.54
C PRO A 82 25.24 11.88 -40.77
N LYS A 83 24.36 12.65 -40.11
CA LYS A 83 22.90 12.49 -40.27
C LYS A 83 22.53 12.57 -41.75
N ARG A 84 21.80 11.57 -42.24
CA ARG A 84 21.35 11.43 -43.64
C ARG A 84 22.46 11.27 -44.70
N ASP A 85 23.70 10.99 -44.29
CA ASP A 85 24.80 10.75 -45.23
C ASP A 85 25.70 9.60 -44.77
N VAL A 86 25.13 8.38 -44.81
CA VAL A 86 25.86 7.16 -44.40
C VAL A 86 26.99 6.80 -45.36
N GLU A 87 26.86 7.15 -46.64
CA GLU A 87 27.86 6.86 -47.67
C GLU A 87 29.18 7.59 -47.39
N PHE A 88 29.14 8.81 -46.85
CA PHE A 88 30.34 9.52 -46.42
C PHE A 88 31.13 8.74 -45.35
N TYR A 89 30.43 8.19 -44.35
CA TYR A 89 31.04 7.39 -43.30
C TYR A 89 31.66 6.11 -43.87
N ILE A 90 30.89 5.37 -44.67
CA ILE A 90 31.31 4.13 -45.34
C ILE A 90 32.59 4.36 -46.14
N LYS A 91 32.65 5.45 -46.93
CA LYS A 91 33.82 5.82 -47.73
C LYS A 91 35.03 6.19 -46.87
N LYS A 92 34.82 6.95 -45.79
CA LYS A 92 35.90 7.38 -44.88
C LYS A 92 36.54 6.20 -44.15
N HIS A 93 35.75 5.16 -43.85
CA HIS A 93 36.17 3.99 -43.09
C HIS A 93 36.55 2.78 -43.96
N GLY A 94 36.54 2.91 -45.30
CA GLY A 94 37.02 1.86 -46.22
C GLY A 94 36.12 0.63 -46.30
N LEU A 95 34.80 0.79 -46.10
CA LEU A 95 33.82 -0.29 -46.15
C LEU A 95 33.36 -0.55 -47.59
N ASP A 96 34.29 -0.95 -48.46
CA ASP A 96 34.08 -1.01 -49.92
C ASP A 96 32.99 -2.01 -50.35
N GLU A 97 32.84 -3.14 -49.66
CA GLU A 97 31.80 -4.12 -49.98
C GLU A 97 30.39 -3.59 -49.73
N LEU A 98 30.19 -2.93 -48.58
CA LEU A 98 28.91 -2.28 -48.25
C LEU A 98 28.64 -1.11 -49.20
N LYS A 99 29.68 -0.34 -49.53
CA LYS A 99 29.59 0.74 -50.51
C LYS A 99 29.09 0.23 -51.86
N ASN A 100 29.72 -0.82 -52.40
CA ASN A 100 29.35 -1.42 -53.68
C ASN A 100 27.93 -1.99 -53.64
N ALA A 101 27.53 -2.62 -52.53
CA ALA A 101 26.17 -3.13 -52.34
C ALA A 101 25.12 -1.99 -52.37
N ILE A 102 25.41 -0.86 -51.72
CA ILE A 102 24.54 0.32 -51.71
C ILE A 102 24.54 1.05 -53.07
N GLU A 103 25.66 1.10 -53.80
CA GLU A 103 25.74 1.68 -55.16
C GLU A 103 24.99 0.86 -56.22
N ASN A 104 24.75 -0.43 -55.98
CA ASN A 104 23.93 -1.27 -56.85
C ASN A 104 22.42 -0.96 -56.77
N LEU A 105 21.97 -0.26 -55.72
CA LEU A 105 20.62 0.27 -55.62
C LEU A 105 20.62 1.68 -56.22
N THR A 106 19.82 1.93 -57.26
CA THR A 106 19.78 3.22 -57.95
C THR A 106 18.84 4.22 -57.29
N GLU A 107 19.03 5.51 -57.52
CA GLU A 107 18.13 6.56 -57.03
C GLU A 107 16.69 6.42 -57.58
N ASP A 108 16.53 5.90 -58.80
CA ASP A 108 15.20 5.71 -59.39
C ASP A 108 14.47 4.53 -58.74
N GLU A 109 15.16 3.42 -58.44
CA GLU A 109 14.61 2.29 -57.68
C GLU A 109 14.19 2.69 -56.25
N VAL A 110 14.92 3.62 -55.63
CA VAL A 110 14.56 4.20 -54.33
C VAL A 110 13.26 5.02 -54.44
N LYS A 111 13.12 5.83 -55.51
CA LYS A 111 11.90 6.63 -55.74
C LYS A 111 10.68 5.77 -56.07
N GLU A 112 10.85 4.68 -56.81
CA GLU A 112 9.78 3.73 -57.14
C GLU A 112 9.14 3.12 -55.88
N ASN A 113 9.90 2.99 -54.79
CA ASN A 113 9.42 2.46 -53.50
C ASN A 113 9.21 3.55 -52.44
N SER A 114 9.09 4.81 -52.86
CA SER A 114 9.03 5.96 -51.97
C SER A 114 7.87 5.93 -50.98
N GLU A 115 6.68 5.48 -51.40
CA GLU A 115 5.51 5.36 -50.50
C GLU A 115 5.76 4.37 -49.36
N LEU A 116 6.37 3.24 -49.67
CA LEU A 116 6.70 2.22 -48.67
C LEU A 116 7.78 2.72 -47.70
N PHE A 117 8.84 3.34 -48.21
CA PHE A 117 9.88 3.94 -47.35
C PHE A 117 9.29 5.02 -46.44
N GLN A 118 8.43 5.88 -46.97
CA GLN A 118 7.73 6.89 -46.17
C GLN A 118 6.88 6.24 -45.08
N ARG A 119 6.12 5.19 -45.41
CA ARG A 119 5.33 4.44 -44.42
C ARG A 119 6.20 3.89 -43.31
N PHE A 120 7.38 3.36 -43.59
CA PHE A 120 8.30 2.85 -42.57
C PHE A 120 9.10 3.96 -41.84
N GLY A 121 8.81 5.24 -42.12
CA GLY A 121 9.51 6.38 -41.53
C GLY A 121 10.94 6.57 -42.02
N ILE A 122 11.29 5.95 -43.14
CA ILE A 122 12.62 5.98 -43.75
C ILE A 122 12.79 7.24 -44.58
N GLY A 123 13.88 7.97 -44.35
CA GLY A 123 14.17 9.26 -44.96
C GLY A 123 13.45 10.43 -44.27
N LEU A 124 12.91 10.26 -43.07
CA LEU A 124 12.14 11.30 -42.37
C LEU A 124 13.02 12.50 -41.99
N LYS A 125 12.55 13.72 -42.30
CA LYS A 125 13.20 14.96 -41.89
C LYS A 125 12.72 15.42 -40.50
N ILE A 126 13.29 14.83 -39.45
CA ILE A 126 12.94 15.11 -38.04
C ILE A 126 13.01 16.59 -37.67
N GLU A 127 13.91 17.36 -38.29
CA GLU A 127 14.06 18.81 -38.05
C GLU A 127 12.79 19.63 -38.37
N ASN A 128 11.96 19.12 -39.27
CA ASN A 128 10.74 19.77 -39.74
C ASN A 128 9.47 19.24 -39.04
N ALA A 129 9.59 18.25 -38.13
CA ALA A 129 8.48 17.71 -37.35
C ALA A 129 8.21 18.59 -36.11
N ILE A 130 7.54 19.73 -36.34
CA ILE A 130 7.23 20.71 -35.29
C ILE A 130 6.24 20.12 -34.28
N GLY A 131 6.65 20.04 -33.02
CA GLY A 131 5.78 19.70 -31.88
C GLY A 131 5.95 18.30 -31.30
N TYR A 132 6.74 17.42 -31.93
CA TYR A 132 7.07 16.10 -31.37
C TYR A 132 8.45 15.62 -31.84
N ARG A 133 9.34 16.58 -32.13
CA ARG A 133 10.72 16.32 -32.51
C ARG A 133 11.45 15.44 -31.47
N GLY A 134 11.30 15.74 -30.17
CA GLY A 134 11.93 14.97 -29.10
C GLY A 134 11.50 13.50 -29.09
N LEU A 135 10.24 13.23 -29.42
CA LEU A 135 9.67 11.88 -29.56
C LEU A 135 10.36 11.12 -30.70
N LEU A 136 10.51 11.74 -31.87
CA LEU A 136 11.19 11.15 -33.03
C LEU A 136 12.69 11.00 -32.85
N ASP A 137 13.37 12.01 -32.29
CA ASP A 137 14.80 11.94 -32.01
C ASP A 137 15.09 10.79 -31.02
N GLY A 138 14.26 10.63 -29.98
CA GLY A 138 14.40 9.54 -29.01
C GLY A 138 14.04 8.14 -29.54
N SER A 139 13.46 8.02 -30.74
CA SER A 139 13.18 6.71 -31.34
C SER A 139 14.41 6.12 -32.04
N LYS A 140 15.49 6.89 -32.18
CA LYS A 140 16.75 6.50 -32.84
C LYS A 140 17.89 6.64 -31.84
N GLU A 141 18.47 5.53 -31.39
CA GLU A 141 19.58 5.51 -30.43
C GLU A 141 20.62 4.46 -30.83
N ASP A 142 21.92 4.81 -30.74
CA ASP A 142 23.05 3.89 -30.93
C ASP A 142 22.97 2.96 -32.16
N GLY A 143 22.46 3.47 -33.28
CA GLY A 143 22.33 2.67 -34.51
C GLY A 143 21.15 1.72 -34.56
N VAL A 144 20.20 1.88 -33.64
CA VAL A 144 18.96 1.11 -33.59
C VAL A 144 17.78 2.08 -33.59
N SER A 145 16.85 1.86 -34.52
CA SER A 145 15.58 2.58 -34.56
C SER A 145 14.47 1.70 -34.00
N LEU A 146 13.67 2.28 -33.11
CA LEU A 146 12.35 1.73 -32.78
C LEU A 146 11.49 1.73 -34.06
N PRO A 147 10.72 0.67 -34.34
CA PRO A 147 9.86 0.60 -35.51
C PRO A 147 8.90 1.81 -35.59
N LEU A 148 8.85 2.44 -36.76
CA LEU A 148 8.04 3.62 -37.03
C LEU A 148 7.09 3.35 -38.20
N ARG A 149 5.86 3.82 -38.08
CA ARG A 149 4.86 3.82 -39.15
C ARG A 149 4.29 5.22 -39.34
N ILE A 150 4.32 5.75 -40.55
CA ILE A 150 3.79 7.08 -40.88
C ILE A 150 2.70 6.95 -41.91
N TYR A 151 1.52 7.46 -41.60
CA TYR A 151 0.36 7.51 -42.47
C TYR A 151 0.01 8.97 -42.75
N LYS A 152 0.03 9.36 -44.02
CA LYS A 152 -0.24 10.74 -44.47
C LYS A 152 -1.71 11.01 -44.79
N ASP A 153 -2.52 9.95 -44.86
CA ASP A 153 -3.95 10.02 -45.05
C ASP A 153 -4.61 8.97 -44.14
N PHE A 154 -5.93 9.04 -44.02
CA PHE A 154 -6.76 8.07 -43.34
C PHE A 154 -7.71 7.39 -44.32
N SER A 155 -7.13 6.88 -45.40
CA SER A 155 -7.85 6.16 -46.45
C SER A 155 -8.16 4.71 -46.02
N ALA A 156 -9.10 4.04 -46.69
CA ALA A 156 -9.41 2.63 -46.37
C ALA A 156 -8.21 1.67 -46.55
N PRO A 157 -7.33 1.84 -47.58
CA PRO A 157 -6.06 1.12 -47.65
C PRO A 157 -5.14 1.37 -46.45
N ASP A 158 -4.96 2.62 -46.05
CA ASP A 158 -4.09 2.98 -44.93
C ASP A 158 -4.60 2.41 -43.61
N LEU A 159 -5.91 2.47 -43.37
CA LEU A 159 -6.53 1.89 -42.20
C LEU A 159 -6.25 0.38 -42.12
N LYS A 160 -6.32 -0.32 -43.24
CA LYS A 160 -6.05 -1.77 -43.29
C LYS A 160 -4.60 -2.08 -42.91
N CYS A 161 -3.65 -1.27 -43.40
CA CYS A 161 -2.24 -1.35 -43.02
C CYS A 161 -2.02 -1.00 -41.54
N MET A 162 -2.72 0.01 -41.01
CA MET A 162 -2.68 0.37 -39.60
C MET A 162 -3.16 -0.77 -38.71
N GLU A 163 -4.23 -1.48 -39.08
CA GLU A 163 -4.72 -2.64 -38.33
C GLU A 163 -3.71 -3.79 -38.26
N GLU A 164 -2.95 -4.01 -39.34
CA GLU A 164 -1.86 -4.99 -39.36
C GLU A 164 -0.73 -4.56 -38.43
N ASP A 165 -0.34 -3.29 -38.45
CA ASP A 165 0.71 -2.76 -37.58
C ASP A 165 0.27 -2.73 -36.11
N TRP A 166 -0.99 -2.43 -35.79
CA TRP A 166 -1.54 -2.53 -34.44
C TRP A 166 -1.39 -3.95 -33.90
N LYS A 167 -1.71 -4.96 -34.72
CA LYS A 167 -1.54 -6.37 -34.33
C LYS A 167 -0.07 -6.72 -34.16
N LEU A 168 0.80 -6.26 -35.06
CA LEU A 168 2.24 -6.52 -35.02
C LEU A 168 2.87 -5.97 -33.74
N PHE A 169 2.64 -4.69 -33.44
CA PHE A 169 3.24 -4.02 -32.29
C PHE A 169 2.60 -4.41 -30.95
N SER A 170 1.42 -5.03 -30.97
CA SER A 170 0.79 -5.53 -29.75
C SER A 170 1.11 -6.99 -29.41
N LYS A 171 1.96 -7.66 -30.20
CA LYS A 171 2.41 -9.03 -29.89
C LYS A 171 3.09 -9.07 -28.52
N GLU A 172 3.01 -10.22 -27.86
CA GLU A 172 3.66 -10.47 -26.56
C GLU A 172 3.26 -9.50 -25.43
N ASN A 173 2.04 -8.95 -25.47
CA ASN A 173 1.55 -7.94 -24.53
C ASN A 173 2.40 -6.65 -24.49
N LYS A 174 3.02 -6.29 -25.62
CA LYS A 174 3.64 -4.99 -25.82
C LYS A 174 2.61 -3.92 -26.19
N PHE A 175 3.03 -2.67 -26.11
CA PHE A 175 2.22 -1.49 -26.39
C PHE A 175 2.73 -0.82 -27.66
N PHE A 176 1.86 -0.09 -28.34
CA PHE A 176 2.27 0.80 -29.42
C PHE A 176 1.88 2.22 -29.07
N LEU A 177 2.70 3.15 -29.53
CA LEU A 177 2.44 4.58 -29.42
C LEU A 177 1.68 5.03 -30.66
N CYS A 178 0.60 5.77 -30.51
CA CYS A 178 -0.13 6.38 -31.62
C CYS A 178 -0.19 7.90 -31.44
N VAL A 179 0.41 8.63 -32.38
CA VAL A 179 0.41 10.09 -32.44
C VAL A 179 -0.48 10.51 -33.59
N ILE A 180 -1.49 11.30 -33.28
CA ILE A 180 -2.53 11.71 -34.24
C ILE A 180 -2.44 13.22 -34.40
N ASP A 181 -2.22 13.72 -35.62
CA ASP A 181 -2.50 15.11 -35.90
C ASP A 181 -4.02 15.30 -36.07
N ASN A 182 -4.58 16.33 -35.44
CA ASN A 182 -6.00 16.57 -35.54
C ASN A 182 -6.42 17.02 -36.95
N PHE A 183 -5.54 17.76 -37.63
CA PHE A 183 -5.81 18.30 -38.96
C PHE A 183 -5.02 17.55 -40.01
N MET A 184 -5.72 17.04 -41.03
CA MET A 184 -5.10 16.40 -42.19
C MET A 184 -5.85 16.79 -43.45
N GLY A 185 -5.12 17.13 -44.51
CA GLY A 185 -5.69 17.60 -45.77
C GLY A 185 -6.53 18.88 -45.64
N GLY A 186 -6.35 19.64 -44.55
CA GLY A 186 -7.16 20.81 -44.21
C GLY A 186 -8.48 20.50 -43.49
N GLU A 187 -8.77 19.24 -43.15
CA GLU A 187 -9.97 18.80 -42.42
C GLU A 187 -9.62 18.32 -41.01
N ALA A 188 -10.52 18.52 -40.04
CA ALA A 188 -10.37 17.99 -38.68
C ALA A 188 -10.77 16.50 -38.63
N ARG A 189 -9.80 15.61 -38.83
CA ARG A 189 -10.00 14.14 -38.90
C ARG A 189 -9.58 13.39 -37.63
N GLY A 190 -8.98 14.07 -36.65
CA GLY A 190 -8.50 13.44 -35.42
C GLY A 190 -9.56 12.62 -34.69
N LYS A 191 -10.82 13.08 -34.67
CA LYS A 191 -11.93 12.37 -34.02
C LYS A 191 -12.26 11.04 -34.68
N ASP A 192 -12.28 10.98 -36.02
CA ASP A 192 -12.61 9.77 -36.77
C ASP A 192 -11.57 8.67 -36.51
N ILE A 193 -10.28 9.04 -36.44
CA ILE A 193 -9.20 8.11 -36.10
C ILE A 193 -9.37 7.57 -34.67
N ILE A 194 -9.73 8.43 -33.73
CA ILE A 194 -9.97 8.02 -32.34
C ILE A 194 -11.18 7.07 -32.24
N ASP A 195 -12.24 7.32 -33.01
CA ASP A 195 -13.40 6.42 -33.09
C ASP A 195 -13.00 5.03 -33.60
N GLU A 196 -12.14 4.95 -34.61
CA GLU A 196 -11.68 3.68 -35.17
C GLU A 196 -10.73 2.92 -34.22
N LEU A 197 -9.79 3.63 -33.59
CA LEU A 197 -8.95 3.07 -32.52
C LEU A 197 -9.79 2.51 -31.36
N TYR A 198 -10.89 3.19 -31.02
CA TYR A 198 -11.79 2.73 -29.98
C TYR A 198 -12.61 1.51 -30.42
N ALA A 199 -13.07 1.45 -31.67
CA ALA A 199 -13.79 0.29 -32.20
C ALA A 199 -12.90 -0.97 -32.20
N ASN A 200 -11.61 -0.81 -32.49
CA ASN A 200 -10.66 -1.92 -32.57
C ASN A 200 -10.26 -2.46 -31.18
N ASN A 201 -10.48 -3.76 -30.96
CA ASN A 201 -10.18 -4.44 -29.67
C ASN A 201 -8.67 -4.46 -29.34
N GLN A 202 -7.81 -4.56 -30.35
CA GLN A 202 -6.37 -4.61 -30.14
C GLN A 202 -5.83 -3.23 -29.76
N ALA A 203 -6.28 -2.20 -30.47
CA ALA A 203 -5.92 -0.82 -30.17
C ALA A 203 -6.39 -0.39 -28.76
N ARG A 204 -7.60 -0.76 -28.34
CA ARG A 204 -8.05 -0.52 -26.96
C ARG A 204 -7.16 -1.15 -25.87
N LYS A 205 -6.56 -2.31 -26.15
CA LYS A 205 -5.76 -3.06 -25.16
C LYS A 205 -4.30 -2.66 -25.12
N SER A 206 -3.76 -2.11 -26.20
CA SER A 206 -2.32 -1.90 -26.36
C SER A 206 -1.93 -0.52 -26.90
N GLY A 207 -2.89 0.29 -27.35
CA GLY A 207 -2.65 1.58 -27.97
C GLY A 207 -2.54 2.73 -26.97
N VAL A 208 -1.33 3.24 -26.80
CA VAL A 208 -1.03 4.44 -26.00
C VAL A 208 -1.12 5.65 -26.93
N CYS A 209 -2.15 6.47 -26.77
CA CYS A 209 -2.57 7.42 -27.82
C CYS A 209 -2.56 8.87 -27.35
N ILE A 210 -2.11 9.77 -28.23
CA ILE A 210 -2.18 11.22 -28.08
C ILE A 210 -2.67 11.88 -29.37
N VAL A 211 -3.30 13.03 -29.21
CA VAL A 211 -3.67 13.94 -30.29
C VAL A 211 -2.86 15.22 -30.12
N LEU A 212 -2.21 15.63 -31.21
CA LEU A 212 -1.54 16.90 -31.32
C LEU A 212 -2.42 17.85 -32.14
N SER A 213 -2.51 19.11 -31.72
CA SER A 213 -3.16 20.13 -32.54
C SER A 213 -2.55 21.50 -32.32
N SER A 214 -2.56 22.32 -33.36
CA SER A 214 -2.20 23.74 -33.29
C SER A 214 -3.38 24.63 -32.87
N GLN A 215 -4.60 24.09 -32.80
CA GLN A 215 -5.81 24.83 -32.40
C GLN A 215 -6.23 24.47 -30.96
N GLN A 216 -6.99 25.33 -30.27
CA GLN A 216 -7.43 25.11 -28.88
C GLN A 216 -8.62 24.13 -28.72
N GLU A 217 -8.92 23.32 -29.74
CA GLU A 217 -10.03 22.35 -29.67
C GLU A 217 -9.60 21.10 -28.88
N ASP A 218 -10.15 20.94 -27.68
CA ASP A 218 -9.95 19.74 -26.85
C ASP A 218 -10.82 18.59 -27.38
N ILE A 219 -10.21 17.67 -28.13
CA ILE A 219 -10.84 16.46 -28.67
C ILE A 219 -10.46 15.25 -27.78
N THR A 220 -10.15 15.48 -26.50
CA THR A 220 -9.84 14.37 -25.59
C THR A 220 -10.99 13.36 -25.55
N ARG A 221 -10.61 12.08 -25.61
CA ARG A 221 -11.54 10.98 -25.36
C ARG A 221 -11.16 10.27 -24.08
N LYS A 222 -12.09 10.26 -23.14
CA LYS A 222 -11.96 9.56 -21.86
C LYS A 222 -13.11 8.58 -21.74
N THR A 223 -12.83 7.30 -21.98
CA THR A 223 -13.81 6.21 -21.79
C THR A 223 -13.36 5.30 -20.65
N ASP A 224 -14.13 4.25 -20.39
CA ASP A 224 -13.81 3.24 -19.39
C ASP A 224 -12.59 2.39 -19.75
N GLU A 225 -12.18 2.37 -21.02
CA GLU A 225 -11.16 1.45 -21.54
C GLU A 225 -9.99 2.18 -22.23
N MET A 226 -10.20 3.41 -22.70
CA MET A 226 -9.20 4.15 -23.46
C MET A 226 -9.14 5.61 -23.02
N TYR A 227 -7.92 6.13 -22.95
CA TYR A 227 -7.64 7.54 -22.74
C TYR A 227 -6.79 8.05 -23.89
N VAL A 228 -7.27 9.09 -24.56
CA VAL A 228 -6.53 9.83 -25.58
C VAL A 228 -6.33 11.25 -25.08
N GLY A 229 -5.06 11.60 -24.84
CA GLY A 229 -4.66 12.92 -24.38
C GLY A 229 -4.59 13.92 -25.52
N PHE A 230 -4.80 15.19 -25.22
CA PHE A 230 -4.65 16.29 -26.16
C PHE A 230 -3.45 17.14 -25.75
N VAL A 231 -2.59 17.47 -26.70
CA VAL A 231 -1.44 18.35 -26.49
C VAL A 231 -1.44 19.45 -27.55
N ASN A 232 -1.27 20.68 -27.10
CA ASN A 232 -1.14 21.82 -28.01
C ASN A 232 0.29 21.89 -28.55
N LYS A 233 0.44 21.94 -29.89
CA LYS A 233 1.74 22.07 -30.58
C LYS A 233 2.52 23.34 -30.18
N SER A 234 1.86 24.35 -29.60
CA SER A 234 2.47 25.61 -29.16
C SER A 234 2.90 25.66 -27.69
N THR A 235 2.75 24.58 -26.91
CA THR A 235 3.14 24.58 -25.48
C THR A 235 4.67 24.66 -25.33
N GLU A 236 5.17 25.51 -24.41
CA GLU A 236 6.61 25.69 -24.16
C GLU A 236 7.33 24.40 -23.70
N SER A 237 6.63 23.52 -22.98
CA SER A 237 7.14 22.22 -22.47
C SER A 237 6.42 21.04 -23.13
N ILE A 238 6.33 21.04 -24.46
CA ILE A 238 5.56 20.06 -25.22
C ILE A 238 5.96 18.60 -24.96
N ASP A 239 7.26 18.32 -24.85
CA ASP A 239 7.76 16.95 -24.60
C ASP A 239 7.28 16.40 -23.25
N ASP A 240 7.21 17.24 -22.22
CA ASP A 240 6.73 16.86 -20.90
C ASP A 240 5.20 16.68 -20.89
N GLU A 241 4.46 17.50 -21.64
CA GLU A 241 3.02 17.32 -21.84
C GLU A 241 2.70 16.01 -22.58
N ILE A 242 3.45 15.71 -23.64
CA ILE A 242 3.36 14.45 -24.38
C ILE A 242 3.56 13.27 -23.43
N LYS A 243 4.68 13.24 -22.69
CA LYS A 243 4.98 12.14 -21.73
C LYS A 243 3.89 12.00 -20.68
N ARG A 244 3.36 13.11 -20.15
CA ARG A 244 2.25 13.12 -19.19
C ARG A 244 1.02 12.44 -19.75
N HIS A 245 0.59 12.82 -20.95
CA HIS A 245 -0.60 12.25 -21.58
C HIS A 245 -0.41 10.78 -21.99
N LEU A 246 0.80 10.40 -22.41
CA LEU A 246 1.14 9.01 -22.71
C LEU A 246 1.10 8.12 -21.46
N ILE A 247 1.65 8.60 -20.34
CA ILE A 247 1.55 7.90 -19.06
C ILE A 247 0.09 7.73 -18.64
N MET A 248 -0.73 8.79 -18.74
CA MET A 248 -2.16 8.68 -18.44
C MET A 248 -2.87 7.68 -19.36
N SER A 249 -2.52 7.64 -20.64
CA SER A 249 -3.06 6.70 -21.62
C SER A 249 -2.74 5.25 -21.24
N GLN A 250 -1.48 4.93 -20.97
CA GLN A 250 -1.10 3.58 -20.55
C GLN A 250 -1.64 3.23 -19.16
N TYR A 251 -1.69 4.18 -18.23
CA TYR A 251 -2.24 3.96 -16.89
C TYR A 251 -3.71 3.53 -16.96
N LYS A 252 -4.50 4.14 -17.84
CA LYS A 252 -5.90 3.73 -18.08
C LYS A 252 -6.00 2.28 -18.57
N ILE A 253 -5.13 1.88 -19.49
CA ILE A 253 -5.06 0.50 -19.99
C ILE A 253 -4.70 -0.46 -18.85
N MET A 254 -3.71 -0.11 -18.03
CA MET A 254 -3.28 -0.94 -16.88
C MET A 254 -4.38 -1.10 -15.84
N LEU A 255 -5.11 -0.03 -15.51
CA LEU A 255 -6.27 -0.11 -14.61
C LEU A 255 -7.35 -1.04 -15.17
N THR A 256 -7.57 -1.00 -16.48
CA THR A 256 -8.55 -1.89 -17.15
C THR A 256 -8.11 -3.35 -17.10
N MET A 257 -6.83 -3.62 -17.35
CA MET A 257 -6.26 -4.97 -17.23
C MET A 257 -6.33 -5.49 -15.79
N LEU A 258 -5.95 -4.68 -14.82
CA LEU A 258 -6.04 -5.02 -13.39
C LEU A 258 -7.49 -5.25 -12.96
N LYS A 259 -8.44 -4.42 -13.40
CA LYS A 259 -9.88 -4.62 -13.15
C LYS A 259 -10.32 -6.00 -13.61
N ASN A 260 -10.05 -6.35 -14.87
CA ASN A 260 -10.47 -7.63 -15.44
C ASN A 260 -9.82 -8.81 -14.70
N LYS A 261 -8.51 -8.72 -14.41
CA LYS A 261 -7.78 -9.74 -13.66
C LYS A 261 -8.31 -9.91 -12.23
N ARG A 262 -8.54 -8.83 -11.49
CA ARG A 262 -9.10 -8.89 -10.13
C ARG A 262 -10.52 -9.43 -10.12
N MET A 263 -11.34 -9.09 -11.12
CA MET A 263 -12.67 -9.68 -11.27
C MET A 263 -12.58 -11.20 -11.48
N ASP A 264 -11.65 -11.68 -12.30
CA ASP A 264 -11.44 -13.11 -12.51
C ASP A 264 -10.89 -13.80 -11.26
N SER A 265 -9.95 -13.17 -10.54
CA SER A 265 -9.46 -13.65 -9.24
C SER A 265 -10.59 -13.75 -8.21
N LEU A 266 -11.45 -12.74 -8.12
CA LEU A 266 -12.57 -12.73 -7.19
C LEU A 266 -13.56 -13.86 -7.52
N LYS A 267 -13.90 -14.03 -8.81
CA LYS A 267 -14.71 -15.17 -9.27
C LYS A 267 -14.08 -16.50 -8.87
N LYS A 268 -12.77 -16.68 -9.11
CA LYS A 268 -12.03 -17.89 -8.69
C LYS A 268 -12.10 -18.10 -7.18
N SER A 269 -11.95 -17.04 -6.38
CA SER A 269 -12.07 -17.11 -4.90
C SER A 269 -13.44 -17.60 -4.46
N PHE A 270 -14.52 -17.08 -5.06
CA PHE A 270 -15.88 -17.53 -4.76
C PHE A 270 -16.15 -18.97 -5.21
N TYR A 271 -15.69 -19.36 -6.41
CA TYR A 271 -15.79 -20.75 -6.86
C TYR A 271 -15.04 -21.69 -5.90
N TYR A 272 -13.83 -21.31 -5.47
CA TYR A 272 -13.08 -22.08 -4.49
C TYR A 272 -13.83 -22.19 -3.16
N ALA A 273 -14.35 -21.08 -2.64
CA ALA A 273 -15.10 -21.07 -1.38
C ALA A 273 -16.36 -21.96 -1.47
N ALA A 274 -17.10 -21.89 -2.58
CA ALA A 274 -18.29 -22.71 -2.82
C ALA A 274 -17.95 -24.21 -2.93
N SER A 275 -16.85 -24.57 -3.59
CA SER A 275 -16.41 -25.97 -3.69
C SER A 275 -15.77 -26.52 -2.41
N ASN A 276 -15.32 -25.65 -1.49
CA ASN A 276 -14.61 -26.04 -0.26
C ASN A 276 -15.37 -25.59 1.00
N MET A 277 -16.68 -25.85 1.04
CA MET A 277 -17.55 -25.46 2.16
C MET A 277 -17.05 -25.95 3.53
N ASN A 278 -16.38 -27.10 3.58
CA ASN A 278 -15.78 -27.62 4.82
C ASN A 278 -14.74 -26.67 5.43
N VAL A 279 -14.01 -25.91 4.60
CA VAL A 279 -13.06 -24.90 5.07
C VAL A 279 -13.79 -23.71 5.68
N ALA A 280 -14.89 -23.25 5.07
CA ALA A 280 -15.73 -22.19 5.63
C ALA A 280 -16.34 -22.60 6.98
N VAL A 281 -16.79 -23.86 7.11
CA VAL A 281 -17.30 -24.42 8.37
C VAL A 281 -16.19 -24.50 9.42
N TYR A 282 -14.99 -24.95 9.04
CA TYR A 282 -13.84 -25.00 9.93
C TYR A 282 -13.45 -23.60 10.42
N LEU A 283 -13.34 -22.63 9.51
CA LEU A 283 -13.03 -21.24 9.84
C LEU A 283 -14.09 -20.61 10.77
N SER A 284 -15.38 -20.88 10.53
CA SER A 284 -16.46 -20.43 11.42
C SER A 284 -16.35 -21.06 12.82
N SER A 285 -15.88 -22.32 12.90
CA SER A 285 -15.64 -22.95 14.21
C SER A 285 -14.46 -22.31 14.96
N MET A 286 -13.41 -21.88 14.25
CA MET A 286 -12.27 -21.17 14.83
C MET A 286 -12.65 -19.72 15.22
N ALA A 287 -13.48 -19.05 14.43
CA ALA A 287 -14.00 -17.71 14.75
C ALA A 287 -14.64 -17.67 16.14
N LYS A 288 -15.42 -18.71 16.44
CA LYS A 288 -16.05 -18.89 17.74
C LYS A 288 -15.04 -19.02 18.88
N ASP A 289 -13.95 -19.76 18.68
CA ASP A 289 -12.90 -19.94 19.69
C ASP A 289 -12.07 -18.67 19.90
N GLU A 290 -11.89 -17.87 18.84
CA GLU A 290 -11.11 -16.62 18.83
C GLU A 290 -11.94 -15.37 19.17
N GLY A 291 -13.26 -15.49 19.30
CA GLY A 291 -14.16 -14.39 19.63
C GLY A 291 -14.41 -13.39 18.48
N ILE A 292 -14.14 -13.81 17.24
CA ILE A 292 -14.35 -13.02 16.01
C ILE A 292 -15.67 -13.46 15.37
N THR A 293 -16.36 -12.59 14.64
CA THR A 293 -17.61 -12.97 13.97
C THR A 293 -17.35 -13.86 12.75
N ASN A 294 -18.29 -14.75 12.44
CA ASN A 294 -18.20 -15.58 11.23
C ASN A 294 -18.13 -14.74 9.94
N HIS A 295 -18.80 -13.59 9.92
CA HIS A 295 -18.79 -12.67 8.80
C HIS A 295 -17.39 -12.11 8.54
N GLU A 296 -16.69 -11.66 9.59
CA GLU A 296 -15.32 -11.13 9.49
C GLU A 296 -14.35 -12.18 8.94
N ILE A 297 -14.32 -13.38 9.53
CA ILE A 297 -13.41 -14.45 9.09
C ILE A 297 -13.68 -14.88 7.64
N LEU A 298 -14.95 -15.00 7.25
CA LEU A 298 -15.29 -15.41 5.88
C LEU A 298 -14.88 -14.34 4.85
N ASN A 299 -15.09 -13.06 5.15
CA ASN A 299 -14.65 -11.98 4.27
C ASN A 299 -13.13 -11.91 4.18
N GLU A 300 -12.42 -11.97 5.31
CA GLU A 300 -10.95 -11.99 5.31
C GLU A 300 -10.40 -13.16 4.49
N TRP A 301 -11.01 -14.34 4.60
CA TRP A 301 -10.60 -15.50 3.83
C TRP A 301 -10.80 -15.29 2.32
N ILE A 302 -11.94 -14.75 1.90
CA ILE A 302 -12.24 -14.46 0.49
C ILE A 302 -11.29 -13.37 -0.04
N ASP A 303 -11.07 -12.30 0.72
CA ASP A 303 -10.19 -11.19 0.36
C ASP A 303 -8.74 -11.63 0.25
N LEU A 304 -8.25 -12.44 1.20
CA LEU A 304 -6.90 -13.01 1.14
C LEU A 304 -6.74 -13.93 -0.08
N ARG A 305 -7.77 -14.71 -0.42
CA ARG A 305 -7.77 -15.54 -1.64
C ARG A 305 -7.78 -14.71 -2.91
N GLU A 306 -8.58 -13.63 -2.98
CA GLU A 306 -8.57 -12.69 -4.12
C GLU A 306 -7.18 -12.11 -4.31
N LYS A 307 -6.59 -11.60 -3.24
CA LYS A 307 -5.22 -11.06 -3.27
C LYS A 307 -4.23 -12.12 -3.75
N TYR A 308 -4.29 -13.33 -3.20
CA TYR A 308 -3.42 -14.43 -3.60
C TYR A 308 -3.49 -14.73 -5.11
N TYR A 309 -4.68 -14.91 -5.68
CA TYR A 309 -4.83 -15.17 -7.11
C TYR A 309 -4.42 -13.97 -7.98
N THR A 310 -4.73 -12.76 -7.52
CA THR A 310 -4.32 -11.53 -8.20
C THR A 310 -2.79 -11.39 -8.27
N TYR A 311 -2.07 -11.68 -7.18
CA TYR A 311 -0.60 -11.66 -7.18
C TYR A 311 0.00 -12.76 -8.07
N GLN A 312 -0.60 -13.94 -8.10
CA GLN A 312 -0.14 -15.05 -8.93
C GLN A 312 -0.26 -14.73 -10.44
N ASP A 313 -1.38 -14.10 -10.84
CA ASP A 313 -1.74 -13.93 -12.25
C ASP A 313 -1.45 -12.52 -12.82
N SER A 314 -1.09 -11.54 -11.99
CA SER A 314 -1.04 -10.10 -12.36
C SER A 314 0.15 -9.32 -11.82
N ALA A 315 1.23 -10.00 -11.39
CA ALA A 315 2.39 -9.35 -10.79
C ALA A 315 3.04 -8.30 -11.72
N ASN A 316 3.06 -8.55 -13.03
CA ASN A 316 3.66 -7.63 -14.00
C ASN A 316 2.82 -6.36 -14.17
N GLU A 317 1.50 -6.49 -14.26
CA GLU A 317 0.57 -5.37 -14.36
C GLU A 317 0.60 -4.49 -13.09
N ILE A 318 0.71 -5.11 -11.91
CA ILE A 318 0.88 -4.38 -10.64
C ILE A 318 2.18 -3.59 -10.64
N LYS A 319 3.32 -4.26 -10.93
CA LYS A 319 4.64 -3.60 -11.02
C LYS A 319 4.60 -2.42 -11.99
N ARG A 320 3.94 -2.59 -13.13
CA ARG A 320 3.81 -1.57 -14.17
C ARG A 320 2.94 -0.40 -13.75
N THR A 321 1.85 -0.66 -13.04
CA THR A 321 0.98 0.39 -12.47
C THR A 321 1.74 1.23 -11.44
N ILE A 322 2.56 0.58 -10.60
CA ILE A 322 3.45 1.26 -9.63
C ILE A 322 4.46 2.13 -10.38
N LEU A 323 5.13 1.57 -11.40
CA LEU A 323 6.10 2.31 -12.22
C LEU A 323 5.47 3.56 -12.83
N LEU A 324 4.31 3.43 -13.49
CA LEU A 324 3.60 4.56 -14.11
C LEU A 324 3.18 5.62 -13.10
N SER A 325 2.70 5.21 -11.92
CA SER A 325 2.36 6.15 -10.84
C SER A 325 3.59 6.93 -10.39
N SER A 326 4.73 6.25 -10.21
CA SER A 326 5.99 6.88 -9.82
C SER A 326 6.53 7.84 -10.88
N LEU A 327 6.40 7.50 -12.16
CA LEU A 327 6.78 8.38 -13.27
C LEU A 327 5.86 9.60 -13.32
N PHE A 328 4.55 9.40 -13.12
CA PHE A 328 3.58 10.49 -13.08
C PHE A 328 3.86 11.46 -11.93
N GLU A 329 4.14 10.97 -10.72
CA GLU A 329 4.51 11.80 -9.57
C GLU A 329 5.78 12.63 -9.82
N ARG A 330 6.84 12.00 -10.37
CA ARG A 330 8.09 12.70 -10.70
C ARG A 330 7.89 13.85 -11.69
N MET A 331 6.95 13.70 -12.63
CA MET A 331 6.60 14.74 -13.61
C MET A 331 5.58 15.77 -13.08
N SER A 332 4.76 15.42 -12.09
CA SER A 332 3.64 16.24 -11.61
C SER A 332 3.98 17.26 -10.53
N ASN A 333 5.24 17.33 -10.07
CA ASN A 333 5.70 18.29 -9.06
C ASN A 333 5.48 19.78 -9.41
N ASN A 334 5.00 20.09 -10.62
CA ASN A 334 4.67 21.44 -11.08
C ASN A 334 3.16 21.74 -11.16
N VAL A 335 2.27 20.79 -10.85
CA VAL A 335 0.81 21.00 -10.88
C VAL A 335 0.28 21.07 -9.46
N SER A 336 -0.23 22.23 -9.05
CA SER A 336 -1.01 22.34 -7.81
C SER A 336 -2.13 21.31 -7.87
N SER A 337 -2.14 20.33 -6.96
CA SER A 337 -3.22 19.37 -6.83
C SER A 337 -4.52 20.14 -6.67
N LYS A 338 -5.34 20.25 -7.72
CA LYS A 338 -6.72 20.71 -7.58
C LYS A 338 -7.40 19.68 -6.69
N GLU A 339 -7.80 20.10 -5.48
CA GLU A 339 -8.62 19.27 -4.61
C GLU A 339 -9.86 18.86 -5.40
N ILE A 340 -9.96 17.56 -5.68
CA ILE A 340 -11.16 17.00 -6.30
C ILE A 340 -12.14 16.80 -5.14
N GLU A 341 -13.10 17.73 -5.00
CA GLU A 341 -14.26 17.51 -4.12
C GLU A 341 -15.11 16.39 -4.73
N ASN A 342 -14.88 15.15 -4.29
CA ASN A 342 -15.67 13.99 -4.67
C ASN A 342 -16.34 13.42 -3.40
N ASN A 343 -17.67 13.54 -3.32
CA ASN A 343 -18.46 13.04 -2.19
C ASN A 343 -18.25 11.53 -1.94
N ASP A 344 -17.99 10.75 -3.00
CA ASP A 344 -17.70 9.32 -2.89
C ASP A 344 -16.35 9.08 -2.19
N PHE A 345 -15.34 9.90 -2.52
CA PHE A 345 -14.03 9.83 -1.87
C PHE A 345 -14.11 10.15 -0.38
N GLU A 346 -14.91 11.15 0.01
CA GLU A 346 -15.12 11.46 1.43
C GLU A 346 -15.85 10.35 2.18
N ALA A 347 -16.85 9.71 1.53
CA ALA A 347 -17.54 8.55 2.11
C ALA A 347 -16.59 7.36 2.26
N PHE A 348 -15.74 7.10 1.27
CA PHE A 348 -14.73 6.04 1.31
C PHE A 348 -13.68 6.27 2.41
N GLN A 349 -13.14 7.49 2.54
CA GLN A 349 -12.23 7.85 3.63
C GLN A 349 -12.86 7.66 5.01
N ARG A 350 -14.15 7.99 5.15
CA ARG A 350 -14.88 7.74 6.39
C ARG A 350 -15.03 6.25 6.67
N PHE A 351 -15.39 5.46 5.66
CA PHE A 351 -15.51 4.01 5.77
C PHE A 351 -14.18 3.34 6.16
N GLU A 352 -13.06 3.83 5.60
CA GLU A 352 -11.71 3.38 5.97
C GLU A 352 -11.42 3.62 7.46
N GLN A 353 -11.85 4.76 8.00
CA GLN A 353 -11.54 5.14 9.38
C GLN A 353 -12.54 4.58 10.41
N TYR A 354 -13.83 4.46 10.07
CA TYR A 354 -14.91 4.16 11.00
C TYR A 354 -15.87 3.10 10.44
N ASP A 355 -16.26 2.16 11.30
CA ASP A 355 -17.33 1.20 11.06
C ASP A 355 -18.63 1.65 11.74
N TYR A 356 -19.53 2.26 10.96
CA TYR A 356 -20.87 2.64 11.42
C TYR A 356 -21.89 1.49 11.37
N HIS A 357 -21.56 0.40 10.67
CA HIS A 357 -22.44 -0.79 10.54
C HIS A 357 -22.24 -1.78 11.68
N VAL A 358 -21.34 -1.48 12.61
CA VAL A 358 -20.88 -2.41 13.64
C VAL A 358 -22.01 -2.94 14.56
N ASN A 359 -23.08 -2.15 14.72
CA ASN A 359 -24.27 -2.52 15.49
C ASN A 359 -25.24 -3.42 14.70
N GLU A 360 -25.30 -3.28 13.36
CA GLU A 360 -26.17 -4.11 12.50
C GLU A 360 -25.79 -5.60 12.62
N PHE A 361 -24.51 -5.87 12.85
CA PHE A 361 -23.97 -7.21 13.08
C PHE A 361 -23.97 -7.63 14.55
N MET A 362 -24.48 -6.79 15.46
CA MET A 362 -24.56 -7.06 16.91
C MET A 362 -23.22 -7.50 17.51
N THR A 363 -22.11 -6.92 17.03
CA THR A 363 -20.79 -7.37 17.45
C THR A 363 -20.54 -6.99 18.93
N PRO A 364 -19.87 -7.86 19.72
CA PRO A 364 -19.42 -7.54 21.07
C PRO A 364 -18.65 -6.21 21.14
N PRO A 365 -18.80 -5.41 22.21
CA PRO A 365 -17.99 -4.21 22.41
C PRO A 365 -16.50 -4.54 22.54
N MET A 366 -15.66 -3.73 21.91
CA MET A 366 -14.22 -3.92 21.83
C MET A 366 -13.49 -2.58 21.83
N THR A 367 -12.20 -2.60 22.14
CA THR A 367 -11.32 -1.44 22.03
C THR A 367 -11.45 -0.80 20.65
N GLY A 368 -11.62 0.53 20.62
CA GLY A 368 -11.93 1.27 19.40
C GLY A 368 -13.40 1.70 19.27
N ASP A 369 -14.31 1.17 20.09
CA ASP A 369 -15.72 1.56 20.04
C ASP A 369 -15.98 2.95 20.60
N ILE A 370 -16.74 3.75 19.86
CA ILE A 370 -17.16 5.09 20.26
C ILE A 370 -18.59 5.03 20.80
N PHE A 371 -18.78 5.53 22.02
CA PHE A 371 -20.06 5.63 22.70
C PHE A 371 -20.48 7.08 22.84
N TYR A 372 -21.78 7.31 22.69
CA TYR A 372 -22.46 8.54 23.05
C TYR A 372 -23.15 8.33 24.41
N ILE A 373 -22.70 9.06 25.41
CA ILE A 373 -23.09 8.90 26.82
C ILE A 373 -23.44 10.27 27.38
N LYS A 374 -24.68 10.44 27.89
CA LYS A 374 -25.14 11.69 28.52
C LYS A 374 -24.77 12.95 27.71
N GLY A 375 -24.98 12.90 26.40
CA GLY A 375 -24.71 14.02 25.50
C GLY A 375 -23.26 14.17 24.99
N ASN A 376 -22.33 13.34 25.44
CA ASN A 376 -20.90 13.44 25.12
C ASN A 376 -20.34 12.16 24.49
N TYR A 377 -19.20 12.27 23.80
CA TYR A 377 -18.55 11.14 23.11
C TYR A 377 -17.38 10.57 23.92
N TYR A 378 -17.25 9.25 23.89
CA TYR A 378 -16.21 8.52 24.61
C TYR A 378 -15.70 7.34 23.78
N LEU A 379 -14.40 7.07 23.85
CA LEU A 379 -13.76 5.95 23.16
C LEU A 379 -13.40 4.86 24.17
N LEU A 380 -13.79 3.62 23.88
CA LEU A 380 -13.44 2.44 24.66
C LEU A 380 -12.01 2.01 24.39
N LEU A 381 -11.21 1.95 25.46
CA LEU A 381 -9.83 1.45 25.45
C LEU A 381 -9.65 0.37 26.52
N GLY A 382 -8.78 -0.59 26.25
CA GLY A 382 -8.55 -1.72 27.14
C GLY A 382 -7.75 -2.84 26.49
N GLN A 383 -7.32 -3.81 27.30
CA GLN A 383 -6.76 -5.06 26.80
C GLN A 383 -7.90 -5.99 26.39
N GLU A 384 -7.72 -6.76 25.31
CA GLU A 384 -8.73 -7.69 24.81
C GLU A 384 -9.15 -8.72 25.87
N CYS A 385 -8.22 -9.17 26.71
CA CYS A 385 -8.51 -10.06 27.84
C CYS A 385 -9.47 -9.44 28.88
N ASP A 386 -9.40 -8.13 29.09
CA ASP A 386 -10.28 -7.42 30.04
C ASP A 386 -11.69 -7.23 29.46
N LEU A 387 -11.80 -7.23 28.13
CA LEU A 387 -13.05 -7.07 27.40
C LEU A 387 -13.73 -8.42 27.05
N SER A 388 -12.99 -9.53 27.12
CA SER A 388 -13.50 -10.87 26.82
C SER A 388 -14.47 -11.41 27.88
N ILE A 389 -15.55 -12.05 27.44
CA ILE A 389 -16.45 -12.84 28.29
C ILE A 389 -15.97 -14.28 28.30
N ARG A 390 -15.82 -14.87 29.48
CA ARG A 390 -15.40 -16.28 29.63
C ARG A 390 -16.42 -17.01 30.51
N ASN A 391 -16.95 -18.13 30.02
CA ASN A 391 -17.96 -18.92 30.73
C ASN A 391 -19.18 -18.09 31.18
N GLY A 392 -19.66 -17.18 30.31
CA GLY A 392 -20.84 -16.35 30.57
C GLY A 392 -20.65 -15.31 31.69
N ARG A 393 -19.40 -14.97 32.05
CA ARG A 393 -19.07 -13.92 33.02
C ARG A 393 -17.92 -13.06 32.54
N ARG A 394 -17.99 -11.78 32.90
CA ARG A 394 -16.91 -10.82 32.71
C ARG A 394 -16.04 -10.75 33.96
N LYS A 395 -14.71 -10.77 33.79
CA LYS A 395 -13.77 -10.77 34.91
C LYS A 395 -13.60 -9.37 35.53
N ASN A 396 -13.58 -8.34 34.69
CA ASN A 396 -13.47 -6.96 35.11
C ASN A 396 -14.86 -6.28 35.04
N PRO A 397 -15.42 -5.78 36.16
CA PRO A 397 -16.73 -5.13 36.13
C PRO A 397 -16.70 -3.75 35.46
N ILE A 398 -15.52 -3.13 35.30
CA ILE A 398 -15.38 -1.75 34.88
C ILE A 398 -14.69 -1.65 33.51
N ALA A 399 -15.27 -0.85 32.61
CA ALA A 399 -14.68 -0.43 31.34
C ALA A 399 -13.95 0.90 31.49
N GLU A 400 -12.91 1.11 30.68
CA GLU A 400 -12.16 2.36 30.64
C GLU A 400 -12.46 3.12 29.37
N LEU A 401 -12.83 4.38 29.54
CA LEU A 401 -13.21 5.27 28.47
C LEU A 401 -12.29 6.50 28.46
N VAL A 402 -11.98 7.00 27.27
CA VAL A 402 -11.33 8.31 27.10
C VAL A 402 -12.30 9.29 26.45
N PRO A 403 -12.37 10.54 26.95
CA PRO A 403 -13.32 11.52 26.42
C PRO A 403 -12.92 11.97 25.01
N ILE A 404 -13.92 12.16 24.16
CA ILE A 404 -13.80 12.69 22.81
C ILE A 404 -14.44 14.07 22.76
N LYS A 405 -13.73 15.04 22.17
CA LYS A 405 -14.26 16.37 21.86
C LYS A 405 -14.47 16.54 20.36
N LEU A 406 -15.65 17.02 19.98
CA LEU A 406 -15.92 17.39 18.58
C LEU A 406 -15.20 18.71 18.23
N VAL A 407 -14.51 18.72 17.10
CA VAL A 407 -13.80 19.87 16.54
C VAL A 407 -14.43 20.20 15.19
N LYS A 408 -14.91 21.43 15.02
CA LYS A 408 -15.50 21.87 13.75
C LYS A 408 -14.39 22.12 12.72
N ASN A 409 -14.64 21.77 11.46
CA ASN A 409 -13.65 21.90 10.38
C ASN A 409 -13.07 23.33 10.22
N ARG A 410 -13.86 24.37 10.54
CA ARG A 410 -13.42 25.79 10.48
C ARG A 410 -12.37 26.17 11.53
N ASP A 411 -12.26 25.41 12.61
CA ASP A 411 -11.39 25.73 13.74
C ASP A 411 -10.00 25.07 13.63
N MET A 412 -9.75 24.26 12.60
CA MET A 412 -8.47 23.56 12.35
C MET A 412 -7.27 24.51 12.29
N GLY A 413 -7.45 25.73 11.79
CA GLY A 413 -6.39 26.74 11.73
C GLY A 413 -5.85 27.18 13.10
N ASN A 414 -6.68 27.08 14.14
CA ASN A 414 -6.35 27.48 15.52
C ASN A 414 -5.85 26.29 16.37
N PHE A 415 -6.04 25.04 15.93
CA PHE A 415 -5.56 23.83 16.61
C PHE A 415 -4.18 23.35 16.14
N LYS A 416 -3.47 24.13 15.33
CA LYS A 416 -2.02 23.94 15.06
C LYS A 416 -1.12 24.24 16.27
N GLU A 417 -1.68 24.32 17.48
CA GLU A 417 -0.91 24.43 18.72
C GLU A 417 -0.43 23.04 19.16
N LYS A 418 0.86 22.78 18.88
CA LYS A 418 1.74 21.74 19.46
C LYS A 418 1.09 20.37 19.69
N TYR A 419 1.16 19.54 18.64
CA TYR A 419 1.08 18.09 18.73
C TYR A 419 2.02 17.57 19.81
N ASN A 420 1.47 17.31 21.00
CA ASN A 420 2.14 16.53 22.04
C ASN A 420 1.48 15.15 22.05
N TYR A 421 2.25 14.13 22.44
CA TYR A 421 1.85 12.72 22.56
C TYR A 421 0.56 12.47 23.39
N GLU A 422 -0.09 13.50 23.93
CA GLU A 422 -1.26 13.48 24.81
C GLU A 422 -2.61 13.46 24.08
N LYS A 423 -2.71 14.07 22.89
CA LYS A 423 -3.98 14.27 22.17
C LYS A 423 -3.88 13.88 20.70
N LEU A 424 -4.84 13.08 20.25
CA LEU A 424 -4.96 12.65 18.86
C LEU A 424 -6.16 13.33 18.18
N LEU A 425 -6.01 13.64 16.90
CA LEU A 425 -7.09 14.19 16.07
C LEU A 425 -7.39 13.22 14.94
N LEU A 426 -8.65 12.80 14.82
CA LEU A 426 -9.14 12.01 13.69
C LEU A 426 -10.21 12.80 12.95
N GLY A 427 -10.16 12.78 11.62
CA GLY A 427 -11.08 13.54 10.77
C GLY A 427 -12.27 12.73 10.28
N LYS A 428 -13.24 13.42 9.66
CA LYS A 428 -14.37 12.84 8.91
C LYS A 428 -15.39 12.02 9.73
N PHE A 429 -15.41 12.18 11.05
CA PHE A 429 -16.39 11.58 11.96
C PHE A 429 -17.80 12.13 11.73
N LEU A 430 -18.82 11.28 11.74
CA LEU A 430 -20.23 11.66 11.83
C LEU A 430 -20.69 11.66 13.29
N ASP A 431 -21.21 12.79 13.73
CA ASP A 431 -21.88 12.91 15.02
C ASP A 431 -23.25 12.21 15.02
N ALA A 432 -23.95 12.27 16.15
CA ALA A 432 -25.24 11.61 16.34
C ALA A 432 -26.36 12.24 15.49
N ASP A 433 -26.16 13.47 15.02
CA ASP A 433 -27.06 14.16 14.08
C ASP A 433 -26.69 13.89 12.61
N GLY A 434 -25.65 13.10 12.35
CA GLY A 434 -25.15 12.82 11.01
C GLY A 434 -24.33 13.94 10.38
N LYS A 435 -23.79 14.88 11.17
CA LYS A 435 -22.92 15.96 10.67
C LYS A 435 -21.47 15.56 10.71
N CYS A 436 -20.75 15.86 9.64
CA CYS A 436 -19.32 15.57 9.53
C CYS A 436 -18.48 16.58 10.32
N CYS A 437 -17.61 16.09 11.19
CA CYS A 437 -16.69 16.85 12.03
C CYS A 437 -15.39 16.06 12.28
N ASN A 438 -14.48 16.66 13.03
CA ASN A 438 -13.26 16.00 13.51
C ASN A 438 -13.42 15.66 14.99
N ILE A 439 -12.72 14.64 15.47
CA ILE A 439 -12.71 14.24 16.88
C ILE A 439 -11.31 14.40 17.47
N SER A 440 -11.24 15.01 18.64
CA SER A 440 -10.04 15.08 19.47
C SER A 440 -10.16 14.08 20.63
N ILE A 441 -9.23 13.14 20.70
CA ILE A 441 -9.13 12.10 21.71
C ILE A 441 -8.07 12.51 22.72
N ASP A 442 -8.44 12.62 24.00
CA ASP A 442 -7.55 13.01 25.09
C ASP A 442 -7.10 11.77 25.87
N CYS A 443 -5.94 11.20 25.51
CA CYS A 443 -5.42 9.96 26.11
C CYS A 443 -4.92 10.15 27.55
N THR A 444 -4.83 11.39 28.05
CA THR A 444 -4.41 11.69 29.43
C THR A 444 -5.55 11.57 30.43
N LYS A 445 -6.79 11.58 29.94
CA LYS A 445 -7.99 11.50 30.77
C LYS A 445 -8.53 10.08 30.77
N ARG A 446 -9.14 9.71 31.89
CA ARG A 446 -9.74 8.39 32.05
C ARG A 446 -11.05 8.53 32.79
N GLU A 447 -12.08 8.03 32.15
CA GLU A 447 -13.39 7.84 32.71
C GLU A 447 -13.67 6.34 32.84
N VAL A 448 -14.62 5.99 33.70
CA VAL A 448 -15.00 4.59 33.93
C VAL A 448 -16.50 4.40 33.83
N ILE A 449 -16.92 3.24 33.35
CA ILE A 449 -18.33 2.84 33.26
C ILE A 449 -18.46 1.36 33.59
N ASP A 450 -19.64 0.93 34.05
CA ASP A 450 -19.90 -0.50 34.24
C ASP A 450 -19.93 -1.21 32.88
N ASN A 451 -19.13 -2.28 32.75
CA ASN A 451 -19.06 -3.05 31.51
C ASN A 451 -20.44 -3.60 31.11
N GLU A 452 -21.24 -3.98 32.11
CA GLU A 452 -22.59 -4.50 31.90
C GLU A 452 -23.46 -3.52 31.11
N ILE A 453 -23.28 -2.20 31.28
CA ILE A 453 -24.03 -1.16 30.57
C ILE A 453 -23.62 -1.09 29.10
N ILE A 454 -22.33 -1.10 28.80
CA ILE A 454 -21.85 -1.04 27.40
C ILE A 454 -22.14 -2.36 26.67
N ASP A 455 -22.11 -3.49 27.38
CA ASP A 455 -22.39 -4.81 26.82
C ASP A 455 -23.84 -4.94 26.35
N LEU A 456 -24.79 -4.21 26.97
CA LEU A 456 -26.18 -4.17 26.49
C LEU A 456 -26.31 -3.66 25.05
N CYS A 457 -25.37 -2.84 24.58
CA CYS A 457 -25.36 -2.32 23.22
C CYS A 457 -25.19 -3.40 22.14
N ALA A 458 -24.70 -4.60 22.51
CA ALA A 458 -24.51 -5.69 21.56
C ALA A 458 -25.76 -6.57 21.36
N PHE A 459 -26.80 -6.43 22.20
CA PHE A 459 -28.01 -7.26 22.10
C PHE A 459 -29.10 -6.67 21.19
N ASN A 460 -28.81 -5.55 20.50
CA ASN A 460 -29.70 -4.92 19.53
C ASN A 460 -28.92 -4.27 18.38
N ASP A 461 -29.63 -4.08 17.27
CA ASP A 461 -29.15 -3.51 16.01
C ASP A 461 -28.97 -1.99 16.05
N PHE A 462 -29.52 -1.32 17.06
CA PHE A 462 -29.42 0.13 17.23
C PHE A 462 -28.24 0.58 18.09
N GLY A 463 -27.50 -0.36 18.70
CA GLY A 463 -26.39 -0.06 19.62
C GLY A 463 -26.83 0.61 20.92
N LYS A 464 -28.10 0.51 21.32
CA LYS A 464 -28.62 1.15 22.55
C LYS A 464 -28.34 0.29 23.77
N SER A 465 -28.01 0.91 24.90
CA SER A 465 -27.91 0.20 26.16
C SER A 465 -29.31 -0.03 26.75
N GLU A 466 -29.97 -1.11 26.33
CA GLU A 466 -31.31 -1.48 26.80
C GLU A 466 -31.53 -2.99 26.87
N ILE A 467 -32.39 -3.42 27.78
CA ILE A 467 -32.78 -4.82 27.94
C ILE A 467 -34.23 -4.95 28.40
N CYS A 468 -34.99 -5.85 27.76
CA CYS A 468 -36.35 -6.16 28.17
C CYS A 468 -36.34 -7.35 29.16
N LEU A 469 -36.84 -7.12 30.37
CA LEU A 469 -36.78 -8.11 31.45
C LEU A 469 -37.73 -9.30 31.28
N ASN A 470 -38.72 -9.18 30.39
CA ASN A 470 -39.75 -10.21 30.18
C ASN A 470 -39.60 -10.94 28.83
N GLN A 471 -38.67 -10.52 27.98
CA GLN A 471 -38.45 -11.12 26.67
C GLN A 471 -37.15 -11.92 26.65
N GLU A 472 -37.16 -13.04 25.94
CA GLU A 472 -35.94 -13.76 25.60
C GLU A 472 -35.15 -12.97 24.55
N LEU A 473 -33.86 -13.29 24.42
CA LEU A 473 -33.02 -12.74 23.36
C LEU A 473 -33.66 -13.02 21.99
N LYS A 474 -33.74 -12.01 21.13
CA LYS A 474 -34.25 -12.18 19.76
C LYS A 474 -33.51 -13.31 19.05
N ILE A 475 -34.24 -14.10 18.27
CA ILE A 475 -33.69 -15.27 17.56
C ILE A 475 -32.48 -14.87 16.71
N GLU A 476 -32.55 -13.76 15.99
CA GLU A 476 -31.45 -13.24 15.17
C GLU A 476 -30.19 -12.95 16.02
N ALA A 477 -30.35 -12.18 17.10
CA ALA A 477 -29.27 -11.87 18.04
C ALA A 477 -28.64 -13.14 18.65
N LYS A 478 -29.46 -14.15 18.95
CA LYS A 478 -29.01 -15.45 19.46
C LYS A 478 -28.04 -16.16 18.50
N TYR A 479 -28.20 -16.02 17.18
CA TYR A 479 -27.33 -16.68 16.21
C TYR A 479 -26.18 -15.81 15.69
N LEU A 480 -26.27 -14.49 15.84
CA LEU A 480 -25.18 -13.56 15.51
C LEU A 480 -24.13 -13.48 16.64
N LEU A 481 -24.56 -13.61 17.90
CA LEU A 481 -23.68 -13.52 19.06
C LEU A 481 -23.01 -14.86 19.43
N PRO A 482 -21.78 -14.83 19.97
CA PRO A 482 -21.14 -16.02 20.54
C PRO A 482 -21.99 -16.67 21.66
N ILE A 483 -21.80 -17.97 21.90
CA ILE A 483 -22.62 -18.74 22.86
C ILE A 483 -22.46 -18.19 24.28
N GLU A 484 -21.27 -17.73 24.63
CA GLU A 484 -20.93 -17.14 25.91
C GLU A 484 -21.74 -15.85 26.16
N TRP A 485 -22.01 -15.08 25.10
CA TRP A 485 -22.83 -13.87 25.15
C TRP A 485 -24.32 -14.19 25.34
N GLN A 486 -24.80 -15.30 24.81
CA GLN A 486 -26.17 -15.77 25.06
C GLN A 486 -26.37 -16.13 26.53
N GLN A 487 -25.42 -16.87 27.13
CA GLN A 487 -25.45 -17.18 28.56
C GLN A 487 -25.33 -15.92 29.41
N TYR A 488 -24.48 -14.99 28.99
CA TYR A 488 -24.30 -13.72 29.68
C TYR A 488 -25.57 -12.84 29.66
N TYR A 489 -26.32 -12.83 28.55
CA TYR A 489 -27.59 -12.13 28.46
C TYR A 489 -28.60 -12.60 29.53
N GLU A 490 -28.78 -13.92 29.68
CA GLU A 490 -29.70 -14.47 30.69
C GLU A 490 -29.23 -14.13 32.11
N ASN A 491 -27.90 -14.18 32.36
CA ASN A 491 -27.33 -13.78 33.65
C ASN A 491 -27.59 -12.29 33.95
N LEU A 492 -27.38 -11.40 32.96
CA LEU A 492 -27.64 -9.96 33.09
C LEU A 492 -29.12 -9.68 33.32
N LYS A 493 -30.01 -10.37 32.61
CA LYS A 493 -31.47 -10.23 32.77
C LYS A 493 -31.91 -10.55 34.20
N ILE A 494 -31.44 -11.67 34.75
CA ILE A 494 -31.73 -12.05 36.14
C ILE A 494 -31.13 -11.04 37.13
N HIS A 495 -29.89 -10.61 36.88
CA HIS A 495 -29.21 -9.63 37.72
C HIS A 495 -29.98 -8.30 37.78
N LEU A 496 -30.33 -7.75 36.62
CA LEU A 496 -31.02 -6.49 36.48
C LEU A 496 -32.47 -6.55 36.97
N LEU A 497 -33.16 -7.68 36.82
CA LEU A 497 -34.48 -7.89 37.43
C LEU A 497 -34.40 -7.84 38.96
N ASN A 498 -33.41 -8.52 39.56
CA ASN A 498 -33.19 -8.47 41.00
C ASN A 498 -32.80 -7.08 41.49
N LEU A 499 -32.00 -6.36 40.70
CA LEU A 499 -31.60 -4.99 40.99
C LEU A 499 -32.80 -4.04 40.93
N LYS A 500 -33.65 -4.16 39.91
CA LYS A 500 -34.91 -3.43 39.79
C LYS A 500 -35.83 -3.67 40.99
N ASN A 501 -36.06 -4.94 41.36
CA ASN A 501 -36.92 -5.27 42.51
C ASN A 501 -36.40 -4.63 43.82
N LYS A 502 -35.08 -4.63 44.04
CA LYS A 502 -34.48 -3.96 45.21
C LYS A 502 -34.62 -2.44 45.13
N TYR A 503 -34.41 -1.87 43.96
CA TYR A 503 -34.56 -0.43 43.72
C TYR A 503 -36.00 0.01 44.01
N ASP A 504 -36.99 -0.70 43.47
CA ASP A 504 -38.42 -0.42 43.68
C ASP A 504 -38.80 -0.54 45.17
N LEU A 505 -38.32 -1.59 45.87
CA LEU A 505 -38.56 -1.75 47.30
C LEU A 505 -38.00 -0.61 48.16
N ILE A 506 -36.78 -0.13 47.85
CA ILE A 506 -36.20 1.01 48.56
C ILE A 506 -37.01 2.26 48.27
N LYS A 507 -37.38 2.47 46.99
CA LYS A 507 -38.16 3.62 46.54
C LYS A 507 -39.55 3.69 47.18
N GLU A 508 -40.22 2.56 47.34
CA GLU A 508 -41.53 2.46 48.02
C GLU A 508 -41.45 2.78 49.52
N HIS A 509 -40.30 2.56 50.16
CA HIS A 509 -40.12 2.70 51.60
C HIS A 509 -39.19 3.87 51.99
N GLU A 510 -38.90 4.81 51.08
CA GLU A 510 -37.97 5.93 51.33
C GLU A 510 -38.34 6.75 52.56
N GLU A 511 -39.62 7.03 52.76
CA GLU A 511 -40.11 7.79 53.92
C GLU A 511 -39.85 7.08 55.25
N ILE A 512 -39.91 5.74 55.27
CA ILE A 512 -39.69 4.91 56.46
C ILE A 512 -38.19 4.69 56.69
N LEU A 513 -37.43 4.52 55.62
CA LEU A 513 -35.99 4.27 55.67
C LEU A 513 -35.20 5.54 56.01
N GLY A 514 -35.75 6.73 55.71
CA GLY A 514 -35.10 8.02 55.97
C GLY A 514 -33.94 8.33 55.03
N PHE A 515 -33.79 7.55 53.95
CA PHE A 515 -32.83 7.76 52.87
C PHE A 515 -33.41 7.25 51.55
N ASN A 516 -32.97 7.84 50.43
CA ASN A 516 -33.27 7.34 49.09
C ASN A 516 -32.10 6.54 48.51
N VAL A 517 -32.31 5.89 47.36
CA VAL A 517 -31.27 5.06 46.71
C VAL A 517 -30.00 5.85 46.41
N VAL A 518 -30.13 7.10 45.97
CA VAL A 518 -28.99 7.96 45.62
C VAL A 518 -28.16 8.30 46.87
N GLN A 519 -28.83 8.59 47.97
CA GLN A 519 -28.20 8.89 49.25
C GLN A 519 -27.48 7.66 49.82
N LEU A 520 -28.11 6.48 49.76
CA LEU A 520 -27.49 5.22 50.16
C LEU A 520 -26.18 4.96 49.38
N VAL A 521 -26.19 5.20 48.06
CA VAL A 521 -25.02 4.97 47.20
C VAL A 521 -23.90 5.98 47.49
N ASN A 522 -24.27 7.23 47.76
CA ASN A 522 -23.32 8.25 48.20
C ASN A 522 -22.70 7.92 49.56
N ASP A 523 -23.52 7.46 50.51
CA ASP A 523 -23.11 7.12 51.88
C ASP A 523 -22.25 5.85 51.93
N MET A 524 -22.44 4.92 50.99
CA MET A 524 -21.63 3.70 50.86
C MET A 524 -20.18 3.95 50.41
N GLY A 525 -19.83 5.18 49.98
CA GLY A 525 -18.46 5.63 49.85
C GLY A 525 -17.59 4.90 48.81
N ALA A 526 -17.26 5.61 47.74
CA ALA A 526 -16.03 5.47 46.95
C ALA A 526 -15.86 4.40 45.85
N SER A 527 -16.89 3.65 45.42
CA SER A 527 -16.75 2.76 44.24
C SER A 527 -17.77 2.95 43.10
N HIS A 528 -18.93 3.55 43.38
CA HIS A 528 -19.98 3.83 42.39
C HIS A 528 -19.96 5.27 41.86
N ASN A 529 -19.55 6.25 42.68
CA ASN A 529 -19.68 7.69 42.37
C ASN A 529 -18.73 8.24 41.30
N ASN A 530 -17.66 7.53 40.94
CA ASN A 530 -16.71 7.97 39.91
C ASN A 530 -17.01 7.39 38.52
N ARG A 531 -18.18 6.75 38.33
CA ARG A 531 -18.59 6.19 37.03
C ARG A 531 -19.38 7.22 36.23
N LEU A 532 -19.17 7.28 34.92
CA LEU A 532 -19.95 8.12 34.01
C LEU A 532 -21.44 7.79 34.07
N VAL A 533 -21.74 6.49 34.09
CA VAL A 533 -23.07 5.93 34.29
C VAL A 533 -22.90 4.72 35.20
N SER A 534 -23.65 4.69 36.29
CA SER A 534 -23.68 3.54 37.19
C SER A 534 -24.82 2.59 36.81
N ILE A 535 -24.70 1.32 37.18
CA ILE A 535 -25.75 0.29 36.97
C ILE A 535 -27.10 0.64 37.62
N ILE A 536 -27.15 1.64 38.51
CA ILE A 536 -28.38 2.15 39.14
C ILE A 536 -28.97 3.37 38.45
N ASP A 537 -28.27 3.98 37.48
CA ASP A 537 -28.70 5.19 36.75
C ASP A 537 -29.70 4.87 35.61
N PHE A 538 -30.46 3.78 35.74
CA PHE A 538 -31.37 3.32 34.70
C PHE A 538 -32.73 4.03 34.75
N SER A 539 -33.35 4.12 33.58
CA SER A 539 -34.77 4.45 33.43
C SER A 539 -35.56 3.19 33.10
N ILE A 540 -36.82 3.16 33.53
CA ILE A 540 -37.74 2.04 33.26
C ILE A 540 -38.88 2.56 32.38
N GLU A 541 -39.04 1.97 31.20
CA GLU A 541 -40.18 2.18 30.32
C GLU A 541 -40.71 0.80 29.89
N ASP A 542 -41.97 0.48 30.15
CA ASP A 542 -42.62 -0.77 29.70
C ASP A 542 -41.81 -2.08 29.97
N ASN A 543 -41.25 -2.23 31.18
CA ASN A 543 -40.34 -3.34 31.57
C ASN A 543 -39.01 -3.43 30.79
N VAL A 544 -38.63 -2.34 30.13
CA VAL A 544 -37.31 -2.16 29.53
C VAL A 544 -36.46 -1.29 30.47
N ILE A 545 -35.31 -1.80 30.86
CA ILE A 545 -34.26 -1.03 31.54
C ILE A 545 -33.43 -0.35 30.46
N LYS A 546 -33.29 0.98 30.54
CA LYS A 546 -32.53 1.80 29.59
C LYS A 546 -31.49 2.66 30.31
N TYR A 547 -30.29 2.71 29.74
CA TYR A 547 -29.25 3.65 30.13
C TYR A 547 -29.03 4.68 29.03
N ASP A 548 -28.61 5.90 29.40
CA ASP A 548 -28.26 6.97 28.46
C ASP A 548 -26.86 6.74 27.85
N VAL A 549 -26.76 5.61 27.14
CA VAL A 549 -25.56 5.08 26.49
C VAL A 549 -25.96 4.47 25.15
N LYS A 550 -25.29 4.90 24.09
CA LYS A 550 -25.44 4.35 22.74
C LYS A 550 -24.08 4.18 22.08
N ARG A 551 -23.81 3.00 21.54
CA ARG A 551 -22.66 2.76 20.66
C ARG A 551 -22.92 3.37 19.27
N ILE A 552 -22.00 4.22 18.82
CA ILE A 552 -22.14 4.96 17.56
C ILE A 552 -21.44 4.23 16.40
N CYS A 553 -20.16 3.88 16.58
CA CYS A 553 -19.34 3.23 15.57
C CYS A 553 -18.10 2.61 16.22
N ARG A 554 -17.31 1.88 15.43
CA ARG A 554 -15.98 1.40 15.81
C ARG A 554 -14.92 2.08 14.98
N ILE A 555 -13.83 2.53 15.58
CA ILE A 555 -12.64 2.96 14.84
C ILE A 555 -12.01 1.71 14.20
N ARG A 556 -11.75 1.73 12.89
CA ARG A 556 -11.06 0.63 12.19
C ARG A 556 -9.55 0.83 12.29
N ASN A 557 -9.07 1.94 11.72
CA ASN A 557 -7.65 2.26 11.63
C ASN A 557 -7.15 3.04 12.85
N HIS A 558 -5.92 2.80 13.28
CA HIS A 558 -5.22 3.47 14.39
C HIS A 558 -5.64 3.10 15.83
N VAL A 559 -6.56 2.15 16.04
CA VAL A 559 -6.95 1.66 17.38
C VAL A 559 -5.74 1.23 18.21
N LEU A 560 -4.83 0.47 17.60
CA LEU A 560 -3.61 -0.03 18.26
C LEU A 560 -2.71 1.11 18.72
N LEU A 561 -2.57 2.16 17.92
CA LEU A 561 -1.77 3.34 18.27
C LEU A 561 -2.40 4.10 19.44
N ILE A 562 -3.70 4.33 19.39
CA ILE A 562 -4.44 5.03 20.46
C ILE A 562 -4.33 4.24 21.77
N ASN A 563 -4.53 2.92 21.72
CA ASN A 563 -4.43 2.05 22.89
C ASN A 563 -3.00 2.04 23.46
N LYS A 564 -1.97 2.01 22.60
CA LYS A 564 -0.57 2.11 23.01
C LYS A 564 -0.30 3.42 23.75
N MET A 565 -0.71 4.56 23.19
CA MET A 565 -0.51 5.87 23.81
C MET A 565 -1.20 5.93 25.17
N PHE A 566 -2.45 5.48 25.26
CA PHE A 566 -3.17 5.40 26.53
C PHE A 566 -2.47 4.54 27.59
N LEU A 567 -1.91 3.38 27.19
CA LEU A 567 -1.18 2.49 28.12
C LEU A 567 0.16 3.08 28.56
N GLU A 568 0.90 3.75 27.66
CA GLU A 568 2.15 4.44 27.96
C GLU A 568 1.94 5.56 28.99
N TYR A 569 0.87 6.36 28.86
CA TYR A 569 0.50 7.37 29.89
C TYR A 569 0.24 6.75 31.27
N ARG A 570 -0.13 5.48 31.33
CA ARG A 570 -0.43 4.78 32.58
C ARG A 570 0.78 4.09 33.19
N GLY A 571 1.96 4.23 32.58
CA GLY A 571 3.18 3.54 33.01
C GLY A 571 3.06 2.01 32.89
N ARG A 572 2.12 1.51 32.07
CA ARG A 572 1.96 0.07 31.80
C ARG A 572 2.63 -0.25 30.47
N GLN A 573 3.46 -1.29 30.44
CA GLN A 573 3.93 -1.83 29.16
C GLN A 573 2.72 -2.31 28.35
N ALA A 574 2.55 -1.77 27.15
CA ALA A 574 1.34 -1.88 26.35
C ALA A 574 1.04 -3.30 25.82
N PHE A 575 1.95 -4.26 25.99
CA PHE A 575 1.84 -5.59 25.40
C PHE A 575 2.27 -6.69 26.37
N ASN A 576 1.55 -7.82 26.34
CA ASN A 576 2.13 -9.10 26.72
C ASN A 576 3.15 -9.47 25.64
N THR A 577 4.43 -9.30 25.93
CA THR A 577 5.56 -9.69 25.08
C THR A 577 5.75 -11.20 25.01
N ILE A 578 4.73 -12.03 25.23
CA ILE A 578 4.87 -13.50 25.25
C ILE A 578 5.35 -14.03 23.88
N ASN A 579 5.03 -13.34 22.79
CA ASN A 579 5.56 -13.63 21.44
C ASN A 579 6.69 -12.68 21.00
N MET A 580 7.06 -11.72 21.85
CA MET A 580 8.19 -10.81 21.67
C MET A 580 9.12 -10.88 22.89
N ASP A 581 9.45 -12.10 23.33
CA ASP A 581 10.43 -12.34 24.40
C ASP A 581 11.83 -11.98 23.86
N ILE A 582 12.18 -10.70 23.89
CA ILE A 582 13.54 -10.22 23.57
C ILE A 582 14.56 -10.77 24.59
N GLY A 583 14.10 -11.28 25.72
CA GLY A 583 14.89 -12.11 26.62
C GLY A 583 14.26 -12.25 28.01
N ARG A 584 14.74 -13.23 28.78
CA ARG A 584 14.38 -13.42 30.19
C ARG A 584 15.38 -12.70 31.08
N ASN A 585 14.91 -11.78 31.92
CA ASN A 585 15.75 -11.15 32.95
C ASN A 585 15.92 -12.12 34.13
N THR A 586 17.16 -12.32 34.56
CA THR A 586 17.54 -13.14 35.73
C THR A 586 18.81 -12.59 36.35
N SER A 587 19.16 -13.05 37.55
CA SER A 587 20.42 -12.67 38.20
C SER A 587 21.59 -13.56 37.79
N TYR A 588 22.79 -12.99 37.74
CA TYR A 588 24.05 -13.72 37.58
C TYR A 588 25.13 -13.23 38.58
N ALA A 589 26.13 -14.08 38.78
CA ALA A 589 27.34 -13.76 39.54
C ALA A 589 28.56 -13.62 38.64
N ILE A 590 29.48 -12.71 38.98
CA ILE A 590 30.76 -12.54 38.30
C ILE A 590 31.87 -13.12 39.17
N GLU A 591 32.75 -13.92 38.56
CA GLU A 591 33.95 -14.48 39.19
C GLU A 591 35.19 -14.14 38.35
N ILE A 592 36.26 -13.63 38.97
CA ILE A 592 37.52 -13.36 38.27
C ILE A 592 38.51 -14.50 38.51
N MET A 593 39.08 -15.06 37.43
CA MET A 593 40.09 -16.11 37.52
C MET A 593 41.32 -15.65 38.29
N GLY A 594 41.64 -16.35 39.39
CA GLY A 594 42.75 -16.03 40.28
C GLY A 594 42.36 -15.14 41.47
N SER A 595 41.06 -14.91 41.69
CA SER A 595 40.49 -14.25 42.87
C SER A 595 39.43 -15.13 43.52
N ASP A 596 39.31 -15.04 44.85
CA ASP A 596 38.23 -15.68 45.63
C ASP A 596 36.98 -14.78 45.74
N GLU A 597 37.02 -13.56 45.17
CA GLU A 597 35.87 -12.66 45.17
C GLU A 597 34.80 -13.07 44.15
N ARG A 598 33.57 -13.05 44.62
CA ARG A 598 32.36 -13.33 43.85
C ARG A 598 31.36 -12.21 44.06
N VAL A 599 30.96 -11.55 42.98
CA VAL A 599 29.94 -10.49 43.00
C VAL A 599 28.65 -11.05 42.44
N ALA A 600 27.69 -11.35 43.31
CA ALA A 600 26.37 -11.89 42.95
C ALA A 600 25.29 -10.81 42.93
N GLY A 601 24.16 -11.11 42.29
CA GLY A 601 22.99 -10.23 42.25
C GLY A 601 23.01 -9.17 41.14
N ASN A 602 23.83 -9.37 40.10
CA ASN A 602 23.81 -8.54 38.90
C ASN A 602 22.69 -9.01 37.96
N ASP A 603 22.08 -8.10 37.19
CA ASP A 603 21.00 -8.44 36.27
C ASP A 603 21.54 -8.82 34.88
N VAL A 604 21.04 -9.92 34.30
CA VAL A 604 21.32 -10.35 32.94
C VAL A 604 20.02 -10.58 32.17
N THR A 605 19.97 -10.10 30.93
CA THR A 605 18.91 -10.45 29.99
C THR A 605 19.39 -11.60 29.11
N VAL A 606 18.72 -12.75 29.18
CA VAL A 606 19.04 -13.92 28.34
C VAL A 606 18.12 -13.98 27.14
N ILE A 607 18.67 -13.88 25.93
CA ILE A 607 17.89 -13.87 24.69
C ILE A 607 17.29 -15.27 24.45
N LEU A 608 15.96 -15.33 24.30
CA LEU A 608 15.22 -16.56 24.10
C LEU A 608 14.96 -16.82 22.60
N THR A 609 14.77 -18.09 22.25
CA THR A 609 14.35 -18.52 20.91
C THR A 609 12.88 -18.96 20.90
N THR A 610 12.33 -19.19 19.72
CA THR A 610 10.95 -19.72 19.56
C THR A 610 10.76 -21.15 20.06
N SER A 611 11.85 -21.89 20.36
CA SER A 611 11.81 -23.28 20.81
C SER A 611 11.95 -23.40 22.33
N ARG A 612 10.89 -23.86 23.01
CA ARG A 612 10.87 -24.05 24.48
C ARG A 612 11.94 -25.04 24.98
N LYS A 613 12.14 -26.14 24.26
CA LYS A 613 13.14 -27.18 24.58
C LYS A 613 14.57 -26.63 24.52
N GLU A 614 14.78 -25.66 23.64
CA GLU A 614 16.04 -24.99 23.44
C GLU A 614 16.32 -23.95 24.53
N ASN A 615 15.28 -23.30 25.05
CA ASN A 615 15.37 -22.29 26.09
C ASN A 615 15.64 -22.86 27.51
N GLU A 616 15.60 -24.19 27.70
CA GLU A 616 15.95 -24.85 28.96
C GLU A 616 17.45 -24.70 29.32
N ASN A 617 18.33 -24.53 28.32
CA ASN A 617 19.77 -24.45 28.52
C ASN A 617 20.28 -22.99 28.43
N ILE A 618 19.92 -22.20 29.44
CA ILE A 618 20.11 -20.74 29.53
C ILE A 618 21.58 -20.30 29.34
N LYS A 619 22.58 -21.13 29.74
CA LYS A 619 24.01 -20.81 29.54
C LYS A 619 24.46 -20.79 28.07
N ARG A 620 23.81 -21.57 27.21
CA ARG A 620 24.11 -21.63 25.77
C ARG A 620 23.47 -20.50 24.97
N ARG A 621 22.66 -19.67 25.62
CA ARG A 621 21.95 -18.54 25.02
C ARG A 621 22.79 -17.27 25.11
N ASP A 622 22.41 -16.29 24.31
CA ASP A 622 23.08 -15.00 24.30
C ASP A 622 22.69 -14.21 25.54
N TRP A 623 23.67 -13.57 26.17
CA TRP A 623 23.47 -12.81 27.41
C TRP A 623 23.76 -11.35 27.13
N ILE A 624 22.86 -10.46 27.54
CA ILE A 624 23.09 -9.02 27.58
C ILE A 624 23.35 -8.66 29.04
N ILE A 625 24.54 -8.13 29.32
CA ILE A 625 24.98 -7.71 30.66
C ILE A 625 25.35 -6.23 30.68
N ASN A 626 25.33 -5.61 31.85
CA ASN A 626 25.78 -4.23 32.00
C ASN A 626 27.32 -4.17 32.13
N LYS A 627 27.95 -3.27 31.37
CA LYS A 627 29.41 -3.03 31.47
C LYS A 627 29.83 -2.57 32.86
N GLU A 628 28.96 -1.84 33.56
CA GLU A 628 29.23 -1.32 34.91
C GLU A 628 29.40 -2.45 35.93
N ASP A 629 28.70 -3.57 35.77
CA ASP A 629 28.84 -4.72 36.67
C ASP A 629 30.24 -5.35 36.55
N ILE A 630 30.78 -5.41 35.33
CA ILE A 630 32.15 -5.88 35.07
C ILE A 630 33.16 -4.89 35.66
N LEU A 631 33.02 -3.61 35.36
CA LEU A 631 33.93 -2.57 35.85
C LEU A 631 33.95 -2.49 37.38
N ARG A 632 32.78 -2.55 38.02
CA ARG A 632 32.65 -2.59 39.49
C ARG A 632 33.39 -3.81 40.06
N THR A 633 33.22 -4.97 39.45
CA THR A 633 33.89 -6.19 39.91
C THR A 633 35.41 -6.11 39.73
N ILE A 634 35.89 -5.58 38.61
CA ILE A 634 37.33 -5.38 38.38
C ILE A 634 37.92 -4.36 39.36
N LYS A 635 37.22 -3.25 39.64
CA LYS A 635 37.65 -2.25 40.63
C LYS A 635 37.82 -2.83 42.02
N ASN A 636 36.91 -3.72 42.42
CA ASN A 636 36.96 -4.37 43.72
C ASN A 636 38.14 -5.35 43.82
N VAL A 637 38.34 -6.20 42.81
CA VAL A 637 39.37 -7.25 42.83
C VAL A 637 40.77 -6.73 42.52
N LYS A 638 40.89 -5.76 41.61
CA LYS A 638 42.16 -5.22 41.11
C LYS A 638 42.10 -3.69 40.91
N PRO A 639 42.01 -2.90 41.99
CA PRO A 639 41.86 -1.45 41.90
C PRO A 639 43.01 -0.78 41.12
N LEU A 640 44.24 -1.25 41.30
CA LEU A 640 45.44 -0.71 40.65
C LEU A 640 45.52 -0.98 39.14
N GLU A 641 44.81 -1.99 38.63
CA GLU A 641 44.77 -2.31 37.19
C GLU A 641 43.48 -1.83 36.52
N SER A 642 42.53 -1.26 37.29
CA SER A 642 41.19 -0.92 36.82
C SER A 642 41.15 0.15 35.74
N GLU A 643 42.02 1.17 35.81
CA GLU A 643 42.14 2.25 34.81
C GLU A 643 42.41 1.71 33.40
N LYS A 644 43.14 0.59 33.28
CA LYS A 644 43.41 -0.05 31.98
C LYS A 644 42.12 -0.56 31.36
N TYR A 645 41.25 -1.17 32.16
CA TYR A 645 40.00 -1.75 31.68
C TYR A 645 38.90 -0.70 31.50
N GLU A 646 38.89 0.39 32.29
CA GLU A 646 38.01 1.53 32.05
C GLU A 646 38.17 2.09 30.63
N LYS A 647 39.43 2.27 30.18
CA LYS A 647 39.72 2.68 28.80
C LYS A 647 39.24 1.68 27.75
N VAL A 648 39.25 0.39 28.05
CA VAL A 648 38.73 -0.66 27.12
C VAL A 648 37.21 -0.54 26.96
N PHE A 649 36.50 -0.09 27.99
CA PHE A 649 35.04 0.02 28.02
C PHE A 649 34.51 1.43 27.68
N GLU A 650 35.40 2.42 27.49
CA GLU A 650 35.04 3.83 27.26
C GLU A 650 34.24 4.02 25.96
N GLU A 651 34.60 3.29 24.90
CA GLU A 651 33.92 3.33 23.59
C GLU A 651 32.78 2.28 23.45
N MET A 652 32.45 1.54 24.51
CA MET A 652 31.41 0.50 24.46
C MET A 652 30.06 1.00 24.97
N ASP A 653 28.98 0.53 24.36
CA ASP A 653 27.62 0.71 24.88
C ASP A 653 27.49 0.14 26.30
N ASN A 654 26.55 0.69 27.07
CA ASN A 654 26.32 0.25 28.46
C ASN A 654 25.94 -1.23 28.56
N SER A 655 25.32 -1.78 27.51
CA SER A 655 24.98 -3.19 27.39
C SER A 655 25.98 -3.95 26.52
N ILE A 656 26.48 -5.09 27.01
CA ILE A 656 27.41 -5.96 26.29
C ILE A 656 26.71 -7.26 25.93
N LEU A 657 26.71 -7.62 24.65
CA LEU A 657 26.22 -8.89 24.16
C LEU A 657 27.33 -9.97 24.24
N LEU A 658 27.00 -11.10 24.87
CA LEU A 658 27.83 -12.29 24.92
C LEU A 658 27.12 -13.39 24.12
N GLU A 659 27.64 -13.77 22.96
CA GLU A 659 26.95 -14.71 22.03
C GLU A 659 27.37 -16.18 22.23
N SER A 660 28.52 -16.43 22.85
CA SER A 660 29.08 -17.79 22.97
C SER A 660 29.24 -18.23 24.43
N ASN A 661 29.41 -19.53 24.68
CA ASN A 661 29.76 -20.03 26.02
C ASN A 661 31.11 -19.49 26.50
N THR A 662 32.04 -19.32 25.56
CA THR A 662 33.37 -18.73 25.81
C THR A 662 33.71 -17.76 24.69
N GLY A 663 34.15 -16.57 25.03
CA GLY A 663 34.51 -15.55 24.06
C GLY A 663 35.43 -14.50 24.66
N ASN A 664 35.69 -13.43 23.91
CA ASN A 664 36.51 -12.32 24.36
C ASN A 664 35.75 -11.00 24.24
N ILE A 665 35.88 -10.13 25.24
CA ILE A 665 35.47 -8.73 25.17
C ILE A 665 36.70 -7.93 24.75
N LYS A 666 36.66 -7.36 23.53
CA LYS A 666 37.71 -6.52 22.92
C LYS A 666 39.14 -7.11 23.07
N ASN A 667 39.26 -8.44 23.04
CA ASN A 667 40.52 -9.19 23.24
C ASN A 667 41.27 -8.92 24.57
N ALA A 668 40.68 -8.17 25.51
CA ALA A 668 41.29 -7.83 26.80
C ALA A 668 40.76 -8.69 27.94
N ILE A 669 39.53 -9.20 27.81
CA ILE A 669 38.89 -10.04 28.83
C ILE A 669 38.31 -11.26 28.16
N LYS A 670 38.76 -12.45 28.54
CA LYS A 670 38.14 -13.70 28.13
C LYS A 670 37.03 -14.04 29.11
N TYR A 671 35.83 -14.34 28.61
CA TYR A 671 34.69 -14.71 29.45
C TYR A 671 34.28 -16.17 29.23
N THR A 672 33.69 -16.77 30.25
CA THR A 672 33.08 -18.11 30.21
C THR A 672 31.75 -18.09 30.96
N LYS A 673 30.67 -18.50 30.29
CA LYS A 673 29.35 -18.67 30.89
C LYS A 673 29.23 -20.06 31.51
N LEU A 674 28.86 -20.09 32.79
CA LEU A 674 28.63 -21.30 33.56
C LEU A 674 27.23 -21.25 34.17
N SER A 675 26.71 -22.42 34.51
CA SER A 675 25.46 -22.55 35.26
C SER A 675 25.62 -23.70 36.25
N THR A 676 25.38 -23.40 37.52
CA THR A 676 25.56 -24.33 38.64
C THR A 676 24.36 -24.15 39.58
N ASN A 677 23.62 -25.22 39.88
CA ASN A 677 22.45 -25.20 40.80
C ASN A 677 21.47 -24.03 40.53
N ASP A 678 21.07 -23.86 39.26
CA ASP A 678 20.17 -22.79 38.77
C ASP A 678 20.70 -21.35 38.87
N GLU A 679 21.96 -21.16 39.27
CA GLU A 679 22.62 -19.85 39.26
C GLU A 679 23.53 -19.68 38.03
N LEU A 680 23.43 -18.51 37.39
CA LEU A 680 24.25 -18.14 36.25
C LEU A 680 25.57 -17.50 36.72
N ILE A 681 26.70 -17.96 36.19
CA ILE A 681 28.02 -17.46 36.56
C ILE A 681 28.76 -17.00 35.30
N LEU A 682 29.22 -15.75 35.30
CA LEU A 682 30.12 -15.21 34.30
C LEU A 682 31.54 -15.20 34.86
N LYS A 683 32.36 -16.14 34.39
CA LYS A 683 33.76 -16.24 34.77
C LYS A 683 34.62 -15.41 33.83
N LEU A 684 35.36 -14.46 34.38
CA LEU A 684 36.22 -13.54 33.64
C LEU A 684 37.69 -13.89 33.86
N GLN A 685 38.46 -13.93 32.78
CA GLN A 685 39.90 -14.02 32.78
C GLN A 685 40.45 -12.74 32.16
N LEU A 686 41.07 -11.92 33.00
CA LEU A 686 41.73 -10.69 32.58
C LEU A 686 43.02 -11.06 31.81
N LEU A 687 43.12 -10.66 30.54
CA LEU A 687 44.26 -10.94 29.69
C LEU A 687 45.33 -9.85 29.86
N LYS A 688 46.60 -10.26 29.83
CA LYS A 688 47.75 -9.35 30.06
C LYS A 688 47.86 -8.27 29.00
#